data_AF-A0A955WBV7-F1
#
_entry.id   AF-A0A955WBV7-F1
#
_cell.length_a   1.000
_cell.length_b   1.000
_cell.length_c   1.000
_cell.angle_alpha   90.00
_cell.angle_beta   90.00
_cell.angle_gamma   90.00
#
_symmetry.space_group_name_H-M   'P 1'
#
loop_
_entity.id
_entity.type
_entity.pdbx_description
1 polymer ?
#
loop_
_entity_poly.entity_id
_entity_poly.type
_entity_poly.pdbx_seq_one_letter_code
_entity_poly.pdbx_strand_id
1 'polypeptide(L)'
;MSGDLISHESALLLIVVLPILGALINGLWLRAEDKKYVSVIAPGLVGLAFLLAVFNFIHLLGLKAAGSEDPRITLHLYEWFSLQLPGGAELPVNVTFAMDSLSGLMTLVVTGIGTLIHIYSLGYMSEEKSYNRFFAYLNLFTASMLILVLASNLPLMFVGWEGVGLCSYLLIGFWFENKTYAAAGRKAFVANRVGDLGVIMGMFCLVLAAGSFEFESINALASNSAGSFVRSFPIEGLQVSLATVACLFLFLGVTGKSAQVPLYIWLPDAMAGPTPVSALIHAATMVTAGVYLMCRLSPVFLHSPFAMGVIAVVGTVTALLAASIAVVQHEMKKILAYSTVSQLGFMVAACGVGAFSAGFFHVFTHAFFKACLFLGAGSVMHAVHAHGDADIFKLGGMKKYVKITHWTFLLSCLAIAGFPGFSGFFSKDEILYGAAAQALGEHGSVVGWFVLVGLSLAAFMTAFYMFRLYFLTFTGTYRSGAHGDDEHGHDSHGHGHDDHGYDPHPHDGGWEINLPLAVLGAGAVCVGWLGLPHAFHLPNWWGGWMEASIAYLPGHGPHDEIENMMPVYLAMGLGTIAALGGIGLAYVLYNDKEEDTFTTKIPKGLFNLMFDKWRVDELYGATILRPIRALARIVGNVDQTFVDGILAGLTARVVSVSGWLATRVQTGSVHAYGFGMTLGVLGLLWWAVNPHAELTVEVVGEQVVLHAAPGMGYTYAFDGNGNNHSQRQFVSHGEGDRDWGSSPDFEPHYFAEDCNRFLLSVETEHPRLPERVDVGEGWQVLDFPGLDWRTDSVAPAEDERLGFLWSLAGREQDVLIRRTQDGIDLRPNGADVAVDGQVVLAQADGDADGEHDAHAASGGVIHLTVGQTVTIGHVDFVVRGVIDATVHVRSAFGGEDTATVEIVLESAPPPSQGEPTHAALTIREPAR
;
A
#
# COMPACT_ATOMS: atom_id res chain seq x y z
N MET A 1 -42.29 34.04 4.45
CA MET A 1 -42.37 32.94 5.44
C MET A 1 -43.58 32.09 5.09
N SER A 2 -43.42 31.14 4.14
CA SER A 2 -44.43 30.11 3.91
C SER A 2 -44.37 29.11 5.06
N GLY A 3 -45.52 28.83 5.67
CA GLY A 3 -45.65 27.96 6.83
C GLY A 3 -45.61 26.48 6.49
N ASP A 4 -44.54 26.02 5.82
CA ASP A 4 -44.32 24.60 5.62
C ASP A 4 -43.80 23.98 6.93
N LEU A 5 -44.47 22.92 7.42
CA LEU A 5 -44.15 22.27 8.69
C LEU A 5 -42.72 21.69 8.74
N ILE A 6 -42.09 21.45 7.58
CA ILE A 6 -40.76 20.84 7.40
C ILE A 6 -40.07 21.54 6.22
N SER A 7 -38.82 22.00 6.38
CA SER A 7 -38.03 22.55 5.27
C SER A 7 -37.52 21.44 4.34
N HIS A 8 -37.31 21.74 3.05
CA HIS A 8 -36.79 20.77 2.07
C HIS A 8 -35.42 20.18 2.47
N GLU A 9 -34.56 21.01 3.08
CA GLU A 9 -33.29 20.58 3.67
C GLU A 9 -33.51 19.60 4.83
N SER A 10 -34.41 19.90 5.77
CA SER A 10 -34.72 19.00 6.88
C SER A 10 -35.32 17.68 6.40
N ALA A 11 -36.17 17.72 5.36
CA ALA A 11 -36.72 16.52 4.75
C ALA A 11 -35.61 15.62 4.17
N LEU A 12 -34.56 16.22 3.60
CA LEU A 12 -33.42 15.50 3.02
C LEU A 12 -32.61 14.73 4.07
N LEU A 13 -32.42 15.32 5.26
CA LEU A 13 -31.86 14.60 6.41
C LEU A 13 -32.76 13.45 6.86
N LEU A 14 -34.07 13.71 6.99
CA LEU A 14 -35.03 12.72 7.48
C LEU A 14 -35.15 11.51 6.55
N ILE A 15 -35.03 11.69 5.23
CA ILE A 15 -35.01 10.59 4.25
C ILE A 15 -33.94 9.55 4.63
N VAL A 16 -32.74 10.00 5.04
CA VAL A 16 -31.63 9.12 5.43
C VAL A 16 -31.79 8.59 6.86
N VAL A 17 -32.18 9.46 7.79
CA VAL A 17 -32.25 9.12 9.23
C VAL A 17 -33.38 8.13 9.53
N LEU A 18 -34.52 8.19 8.83
CA LEU A 18 -35.67 7.31 9.11
C LEU A 18 -35.34 5.81 8.94
N PRO A 19 -34.72 5.35 7.84
CA PRO A 19 -34.26 3.96 7.73
C PRO A 19 -33.17 3.60 8.76
N ILE A 20 -32.28 4.52 9.13
CA ILE A 20 -31.27 4.28 10.20
C ILE A 20 -31.97 4.02 11.53
N LEU A 21 -32.93 4.86 11.91
CA LEU A 21 -33.75 4.67 13.11
C LEU A 21 -34.47 3.33 13.06
N GLY A 22 -35.03 2.96 11.90
CA GLY A 22 -35.64 1.66 11.72
C GLY A 22 -34.67 0.50 11.92
N ALA A 23 -33.43 0.60 11.44
CA ALA A 23 -32.41 -0.42 11.65
C ALA A 23 -32.03 -0.55 13.13
N LEU A 24 -31.84 0.59 13.80
CA LEU A 24 -31.48 0.64 15.22
C LEU A 24 -32.60 0.11 16.12
N ILE A 25 -33.84 0.54 15.91
CA ILE A 25 -35.00 0.09 16.71
C ILE A 25 -35.22 -1.42 16.56
N ASN A 26 -35.24 -1.92 15.32
CA ASN A 26 -35.45 -3.34 15.06
C ASN A 26 -34.26 -4.22 15.50
N GLY A 27 -33.03 -3.68 15.45
CA GLY A 27 -31.81 -4.43 15.77
C GLY A 27 -31.43 -4.43 17.25
N LEU A 28 -31.64 -3.32 17.97
CA LEU A 28 -31.17 -3.15 19.35
C LEU A 28 -32.29 -3.26 20.39
N TRP A 29 -33.49 -2.72 20.10
CA TRP A 29 -34.57 -2.65 21.09
C TRP A 29 -35.60 -3.77 20.95
N LEU A 30 -35.99 -4.12 19.73
CA LEU A 30 -37.03 -5.11 19.50
C LEU A 30 -36.47 -6.53 19.44
N ARG A 31 -37.19 -7.47 20.03
CA ARG A 31 -36.88 -8.91 19.95
C ARG A 31 -37.66 -9.56 18.81
N ALA A 32 -37.30 -10.79 18.47
CA ALA A 32 -38.02 -11.57 17.47
C ALA A 32 -39.52 -11.77 17.81
N GLU A 33 -39.85 -11.80 19.10
CA GLU A 33 -41.22 -11.93 19.62
C GLU A 33 -42.09 -10.68 19.35
N ASP A 34 -41.48 -9.50 19.19
CA ASP A 34 -42.15 -8.22 18.97
C ASP A 34 -42.61 -8.02 17.51
N LYS A 35 -42.97 -9.11 16.82
CA LYS A 35 -43.24 -9.16 15.38
C LYS A 35 -44.20 -8.05 14.93
N LYS A 36 -45.27 -7.80 15.68
CA LYS A 36 -46.26 -6.74 15.38
C LYS A 36 -45.61 -5.35 15.27
N TYR A 37 -44.67 -5.02 16.14
CA TYR A 37 -44.00 -3.73 16.14
C TYR A 37 -43.00 -3.64 14.99
N VAL A 38 -42.22 -4.70 14.77
CA VAL A 38 -41.28 -4.79 13.63
C VAL A 38 -42.01 -4.61 12.29
N SER A 39 -43.15 -5.29 12.13
CA SER A 39 -43.96 -5.24 10.91
C SER A 39 -44.56 -3.86 10.61
N VAL A 40 -44.69 -2.98 11.60
CA VAL A 40 -45.17 -1.60 11.40
C VAL A 40 -43.99 -0.65 11.22
N ILE A 41 -42.98 -0.75 12.10
CA ILE A 41 -41.86 0.19 12.15
C ILE A 41 -40.97 0.05 10.92
N ALA A 42 -40.65 -1.17 10.49
CA ALA A 42 -39.73 -1.38 9.39
C ALA A 42 -40.24 -0.82 8.04
N PRO A 43 -41.37 -1.29 7.48
CA PRO A 43 -41.92 -0.70 6.27
C PRO A 43 -42.41 0.75 6.48
N GLY A 44 -42.92 1.08 7.67
CA GLY A 44 -43.50 2.41 7.94
C GLY A 44 -42.48 3.54 7.86
N LEU A 45 -41.27 3.35 8.39
CA LEU A 45 -40.21 4.36 8.35
C LEU A 45 -39.64 4.54 6.93
N VAL A 46 -39.47 3.46 6.18
CA VAL A 46 -39.05 3.54 4.76
C VAL A 46 -40.14 4.16 3.89
N GLY A 47 -41.42 3.84 4.15
CA GLY A 47 -42.56 4.45 3.48
C GLY A 47 -42.68 5.95 3.78
N LEU A 48 -42.40 6.38 5.01
CA LEU A 48 -42.34 7.81 5.35
C LEU A 48 -41.18 8.51 4.62
N ALA A 49 -40.02 7.86 4.52
CA ALA A 49 -38.90 8.37 3.73
C ALA A 49 -39.27 8.50 2.24
N PHE A 50 -40.06 7.58 1.68
CA PHE A 50 -40.59 7.70 0.31
C PHE A 50 -41.50 8.93 0.15
N LEU A 51 -42.41 9.19 1.10
CA LEU A 51 -43.26 10.39 1.04
C LEU A 51 -42.45 11.69 1.09
N LEU A 52 -41.41 11.74 1.92
CA LEU A 52 -40.49 12.88 1.97
C LEU A 52 -39.66 13.01 0.68
N ALA A 53 -39.25 11.89 0.08
CA ALA A 53 -38.57 11.89 -1.21
C ALA A 53 -39.47 12.43 -2.33
N VAL A 54 -40.75 12.04 -2.34
CA VAL A 54 -41.75 12.60 -3.28
C VAL A 54 -41.93 14.10 -3.04
N PHE A 55 -42.03 14.54 -1.78
CA PHE A 55 -42.13 15.96 -1.44
C PHE A 55 -40.95 16.78 -1.98
N ASN A 56 -39.72 16.32 -1.76
CA ASN A 56 -38.53 17.00 -2.29
C ASN A 56 -38.41 16.89 -3.81
N PHE A 57 -38.84 15.78 -4.41
CA PHE A 57 -38.83 15.62 -5.86
C PHE A 57 -39.82 16.57 -6.55
N ILE A 58 -41.01 16.77 -5.98
CA ILE A 58 -41.99 17.77 -6.48
C ILE A 58 -41.40 19.19 -6.40
N HIS A 59 -40.69 19.52 -5.32
CA HIS A 59 -40.00 20.79 -5.22
C HIS A 59 -38.93 20.96 -6.30
N LEU A 60 -38.14 19.92 -6.55
CA LEU A 60 -37.12 19.89 -7.60
C LEU A 60 -37.73 20.11 -9.00
N LEU A 61 -38.89 19.51 -9.28
CA LEU A 61 -39.66 19.78 -10.51
C LEU A 61 -40.13 21.24 -10.59
N GLY A 62 -40.54 21.82 -9.46
CA GLY A 62 -40.92 23.24 -9.36
C GLY A 62 -39.76 24.19 -9.64
N LEU A 63 -38.56 23.90 -9.12
CA LEU A 63 -37.33 24.67 -9.40
C LEU A 63 -36.98 24.64 -10.89
N LYS A 64 -37.08 23.47 -11.52
CA LYS A 64 -36.87 23.33 -12.97
C LYS A 64 -37.88 24.12 -13.78
N ALA A 65 -39.16 24.03 -13.42
CA ALA A 65 -40.24 24.77 -14.09
C ALA A 65 -40.08 26.30 -13.93
N ALA A 66 -39.44 26.75 -12.84
CA ALA A 66 -39.09 28.15 -12.61
C ALA A 66 -37.86 28.64 -13.40
N GLY A 67 -37.24 27.78 -14.22
CA GLY A 67 -36.11 28.13 -15.09
C GLY A 67 -34.73 27.89 -14.46
N SER A 68 -34.62 27.14 -13.37
CA SER A 68 -33.31 26.71 -12.85
C SER A 68 -32.69 25.68 -13.79
N GLU A 69 -31.53 26.00 -14.37
CA GLU A 69 -30.80 25.12 -15.30
C GLU A 69 -30.33 23.83 -14.63
N ASP A 70 -29.87 23.92 -13.37
CA ASP A 70 -29.48 22.77 -12.56
C ASP A 70 -30.20 22.77 -11.19
N PRO A 71 -31.42 22.23 -11.13
CA PRO A 71 -32.21 22.21 -9.90
C PRO A 71 -31.57 21.25 -8.88
N ARG A 72 -31.28 21.78 -7.69
CA ARG A 72 -30.65 21.01 -6.61
C ARG A 72 -31.09 21.47 -5.23
N ILE A 73 -31.11 20.53 -4.29
CA ILE A 73 -31.33 20.76 -2.86
C ILE A 73 -30.09 20.25 -2.14
N THR A 74 -29.38 21.12 -1.42
CA THR A 74 -28.16 20.77 -0.70
C THR A 74 -28.33 21.00 0.80
N LEU A 75 -27.82 20.07 1.60
CA LEU A 75 -27.75 20.17 3.05
C LEU A 75 -26.33 19.85 3.50
N HIS A 76 -25.60 20.88 3.91
CA HIS A 76 -24.32 20.72 4.59
C HIS A 76 -24.56 20.48 6.09
N LEU A 77 -24.16 19.31 6.61
CA LEU A 77 -24.31 19.00 8.03
C LEU A 77 -23.13 19.53 8.85
N TYR A 78 -21.93 19.06 8.53
CA TYR A 78 -20.68 19.46 9.19
C TYR A 78 -19.47 19.03 8.35
N GLU A 79 -18.33 19.64 8.60
CA GLU A 79 -17.04 19.19 8.05
C GLU A 79 -16.55 17.95 8.80
N TRP A 80 -16.30 16.85 8.10
CA TRP A 80 -15.83 15.60 8.70
C TRP A 80 -14.37 15.71 9.15
N PHE A 81 -13.49 16.11 8.24
CA PHE A 81 -12.08 16.38 8.47
C PHE A 81 -11.49 17.16 7.29
N SER A 82 -10.36 17.82 7.49
CA SER A 82 -9.57 18.44 6.41
C SER A 82 -8.26 17.72 6.19
N LEU A 83 -7.82 17.67 4.93
CA LEU A 83 -6.51 17.14 4.55
C LEU A 83 -5.58 18.29 4.18
N GLN A 84 -4.36 18.30 4.71
CA GLN A 84 -3.33 19.22 4.25
C GLN A 84 -2.68 18.68 2.98
N LEU A 85 -2.86 19.39 1.86
CA LEU A 85 -2.18 19.08 0.62
C LEU A 85 -0.74 19.60 0.63
N PRO A 86 0.19 18.98 -0.13
CA PRO A 86 1.51 19.53 -0.37
C PRO A 86 1.39 20.96 -0.92
N GLY A 87 2.03 21.93 -0.26
CA GLY A 87 1.87 23.36 -0.58
C GLY A 87 0.97 24.14 0.38
N GLY A 88 0.44 23.49 1.44
CA GLY A 88 -0.25 24.17 2.54
C GLY A 88 -1.73 24.48 2.28
N ALA A 89 -2.31 24.02 1.17
CA ALA A 89 -3.75 24.11 0.92
C ALA A 89 -4.52 23.09 1.76
N GLU A 90 -5.62 23.52 2.39
CA GLU A 90 -6.55 22.64 3.09
C GLU A 90 -7.62 22.12 2.12
N LEU A 91 -7.83 20.81 2.13
CA LEU A 91 -8.87 20.13 1.36
C LEU A 91 -9.94 19.60 2.34
N PRO A 92 -11.05 20.32 2.55
CA PRO A 92 -12.11 19.89 3.45
C PRO A 92 -12.87 18.69 2.88
N VAL A 93 -13.21 17.74 3.75
CA VAL A 93 -14.09 16.61 3.46
C VAL A 93 -15.38 16.81 4.26
N ASN A 94 -16.46 17.15 3.57
CA ASN A 94 -17.73 17.51 4.21
C ASN A 94 -18.70 16.33 4.28
N VAL A 95 -19.55 16.31 5.32
CA VAL A 95 -20.77 15.49 5.31
C VAL A 95 -21.90 16.36 4.77
N THR A 96 -22.04 16.34 3.45
CA THR A 96 -23.06 17.11 2.72
C THR A 96 -23.91 16.18 1.88
N PHE A 97 -25.22 16.31 2.03
CA PHE A 97 -26.17 15.61 1.18
C PHE A 97 -26.71 16.55 0.10
N ALA A 98 -26.82 16.05 -1.12
CA ALA A 98 -27.30 16.78 -2.29
C ALA A 98 -28.31 15.93 -3.07
N MET A 99 -29.46 16.52 -3.39
CA MET A 99 -30.49 15.94 -4.24
C MET A 99 -30.66 16.79 -5.51
N ASP A 100 -30.28 16.23 -6.63
CA ASP A 100 -30.40 16.75 -8.00
C ASP A 100 -31.27 15.81 -8.87
N SER A 101 -31.28 16.02 -10.18
CA SER A 101 -32.17 15.27 -11.07
C SER A 101 -31.91 13.76 -11.07
N LEU A 102 -30.62 13.38 -11.02
CA LEU A 102 -30.14 11.99 -11.01
C LEU A 102 -30.40 11.32 -9.66
N SER A 103 -29.92 11.92 -8.57
CA SER A 103 -30.07 11.38 -7.21
C SER A 103 -31.52 11.42 -6.73
N GLY A 104 -32.32 12.38 -7.17
CA GLY A 104 -33.73 12.48 -6.81
C GLY A 104 -34.55 11.31 -7.35
N LEU A 105 -34.35 10.94 -8.61
CA LEU A 105 -34.99 9.76 -9.19
C LEU A 105 -34.54 8.48 -8.48
N MET A 106 -33.24 8.35 -8.23
CA MET A 106 -32.70 7.17 -7.55
C MET A 106 -33.21 7.06 -6.10
N THR A 107 -33.39 8.19 -5.41
CA THR A 107 -33.98 8.23 -4.06
C THR A 107 -35.42 7.71 -4.07
N LEU A 108 -36.23 8.07 -5.08
CA LEU A 108 -37.57 7.52 -5.26
C LEU A 108 -37.56 6.02 -5.55
N VAL A 109 -36.62 5.53 -6.36
CA VAL A 109 -36.47 4.09 -6.62
C VAL A 109 -36.12 3.33 -5.34
N VAL A 110 -35.10 3.80 -4.61
CA VAL A 110 -34.59 3.15 -3.39
C VAL A 110 -35.65 3.10 -2.31
N THR A 111 -36.37 4.20 -2.06
CA THR A 111 -37.40 4.26 -1.01
C THR A 111 -38.73 3.66 -1.46
N GLY A 112 -39.16 3.89 -2.71
CA GLY A 112 -40.42 3.40 -3.24
C GLY A 112 -40.43 1.88 -3.42
N ILE A 113 -39.49 1.35 -4.23
CA ILE A 113 -39.36 -0.11 -4.42
C ILE A 113 -38.88 -0.76 -3.13
N GLY A 114 -38.03 -0.08 -2.35
CA GLY A 114 -37.65 -0.51 -1.00
C GLY A 114 -38.88 -0.76 -0.11
N THR A 115 -39.83 0.18 -0.05
CA THR A 115 -41.07 0.02 0.72
C THR A 115 -41.87 -1.19 0.26
N LEU A 116 -42.01 -1.39 -1.06
CA LEU A 116 -42.72 -2.55 -1.62
C LEU A 116 -42.05 -3.88 -1.23
N ILE A 117 -40.71 -3.93 -1.23
CA ILE A 117 -39.96 -5.11 -0.79
C ILE A 117 -40.11 -5.34 0.72
N HIS A 118 -40.18 -4.29 1.53
CA HIS A 118 -40.44 -4.41 2.97
C HIS A 118 -41.84 -4.98 3.23
N ILE A 119 -42.85 -4.49 2.51
CA ILE A 119 -44.24 -5.01 2.59
C ILE A 119 -44.28 -6.48 2.17
N TYR A 120 -43.66 -6.82 1.04
CA TYR A 120 -43.57 -8.22 0.58
C TYR A 120 -42.95 -9.14 1.63
N SER A 121 -41.90 -8.65 2.29
CA SER A 121 -41.17 -9.42 3.29
C SER A 121 -42.02 -9.73 4.53
N LEU A 122 -43.10 -8.99 4.79
CA LEU A 122 -44.01 -9.27 5.91
C LEU A 122 -44.67 -10.65 5.75
N GLY A 123 -45.11 -10.98 4.52
CA GLY A 123 -45.70 -12.28 4.19
C GLY A 123 -44.64 -13.37 4.05
N TYR A 124 -43.59 -13.12 3.26
CA TYR A 124 -42.58 -14.13 2.92
C TYR A 124 -41.76 -14.61 4.13
N MET A 125 -41.41 -13.70 5.05
CA MET A 125 -40.60 -14.03 6.23
C MET A 125 -41.44 -14.30 7.49
N SER A 126 -42.76 -14.49 7.34
CA SER A 126 -43.68 -14.55 8.48
C SER A 126 -43.37 -15.67 9.47
N GLU A 127 -42.81 -16.79 9.03
CA GLU A 127 -42.47 -17.94 9.88
C GLU A 127 -41.00 -17.95 10.34
N GLU A 128 -40.20 -16.93 9.98
CA GLU A 128 -38.78 -16.87 10.31
C GLU A 128 -38.54 -16.52 11.79
N LYS A 129 -37.67 -17.28 12.45
CA LYS A 129 -37.32 -17.07 13.86
C LYS A 129 -36.56 -15.77 14.09
N SER A 130 -35.68 -15.39 13.15
CA SER A 130 -34.87 -14.16 13.23
C SER A 130 -35.52 -12.97 12.50
N TYR A 131 -36.82 -12.77 12.69
CA TYR A 131 -37.63 -11.75 11.97
C TYR A 131 -37.12 -10.31 12.16
N ASN A 132 -36.82 -9.91 13.40
CA ASN A 132 -36.33 -8.57 13.73
C ASN A 132 -34.96 -8.27 13.07
N ARG A 133 -34.04 -9.24 13.09
CA ARG A 133 -32.71 -9.14 12.47
C ARG A 133 -32.81 -8.92 10.96
N PHE A 134 -33.72 -9.63 10.30
CA PHE A 134 -33.94 -9.48 8.87
C PHE A 134 -34.35 -8.05 8.50
N PHE A 135 -35.35 -7.49 9.19
CA PHE A 135 -35.82 -6.12 8.94
C PHE A 135 -34.81 -5.05 9.38
N ALA A 136 -34.01 -5.30 10.42
CA ALA A 136 -32.90 -4.42 10.79
C ALA A 136 -31.89 -4.31 9.65
N TYR A 137 -31.52 -5.45 9.03
CA TYR A 137 -30.62 -5.47 7.88
C TYR A 137 -31.21 -4.84 6.62
N LEU A 138 -32.50 -5.04 6.32
CA LEU A 138 -33.16 -4.38 5.20
C LEU A 138 -33.17 -2.85 5.36
N ASN A 139 -33.53 -2.35 6.55
CA ASN A 139 -33.52 -0.93 6.85
C ASN A 139 -32.10 -0.32 6.76
N LEU A 140 -31.09 -1.04 7.28
CA LEU A 140 -29.69 -0.62 7.19
C LEU A 140 -29.20 -0.58 5.75
N PHE A 141 -29.67 -1.50 4.92
CA PHE A 141 -29.39 -1.52 3.49
C PHE A 141 -29.94 -0.28 2.80
N THR A 142 -31.23 0.02 3.02
CA THR A 142 -31.89 1.21 2.47
C THR A 142 -31.18 2.48 2.94
N ALA A 143 -30.82 2.59 4.21
CA ALA A 143 -30.05 3.71 4.75
C ALA A 143 -28.70 3.89 4.02
N SER A 144 -27.93 2.80 3.90
CA SER A 144 -26.62 2.82 3.26
C SER A 144 -26.70 3.24 1.79
N MET A 145 -27.73 2.77 1.08
CA MET A 145 -27.98 3.15 -0.31
C MET A 145 -28.39 4.63 -0.44
N LEU A 146 -29.17 5.15 0.51
CA LEU A 146 -29.53 6.58 0.52
C LEU A 146 -28.33 7.48 0.79
N ILE A 147 -27.42 7.08 1.69
CA ILE A 147 -26.14 7.78 1.90
C ILE A 147 -25.34 7.82 0.59
N LEU A 148 -25.26 6.69 -0.12
CA LEU A 148 -24.54 6.60 -1.40
C LEU A 148 -25.11 7.56 -2.45
N VAL A 149 -26.44 7.56 -2.61
CA VAL A 149 -27.12 8.32 -3.67
C VAL A 149 -27.13 9.81 -3.36
N LEU A 150 -27.38 10.19 -2.11
CA LEU A 150 -27.48 11.60 -1.71
C LEU A 150 -26.11 12.23 -1.42
N ALA A 151 -25.00 11.50 -1.50
CA ALA A 151 -23.68 12.07 -1.25
C ALA A 151 -23.32 13.18 -2.25
N SER A 152 -22.83 14.33 -1.76
CA SER A 152 -22.29 15.40 -2.61
C SER A 152 -20.83 15.19 -3.03
N ASN A 153 -20.12 14.28 -2.36
CA ASN A 153 -18.70 14.01 -2.60
C ASN A 153 -18.35 12.51 -2.59
N LEU A 154 -17.18 12.21 -3.14
CA LEU A 154 -16.66 10.84 -3.28
C LEU A 154 -16.47 10.11 -1.95
N PRO A 155 -15.91 10.71 -0.87
CA PRO A 155 -15.74 10.02 0.41
C PRO A 155 -17.07 9.63 1.05
N LEU A 156 -18.06 10.52 1.08
CA LEU A 156 -19.38 10.19 1.64
C LEU A 156 -20.11 9.15 0.79
N MET A 157 -20.00 9.24 -0.53
CA MET A 157 -20.51 8.19 -1.42
C MET A 157 -19.83 6.85 -1.12
N PHE A 158 -18.52 6.85 -0.87
CA PHE A 158 -17.76 5.64 -0.51
C PHE A 158 -18.20 5.04 0.82
N VAL A 159 -18.61 5.85 1.81
CA VAL A 159 -19.25 5.35 3.04
C VAL A 159 -20.53 4.57 2.72
N GLY A 160 -21.40 5.12 1.88
CA GLY A 160 -22.60 4.42 1.42
C GLY A 160 -22.27 3.17 0.60
N TRP A 161 -21.24 3.24 -0.25
CA TRP A 161 -20.73 2.17 -1.11
C TRP A 161 -20.25 0.95 -0.32
N GLU A 162 -19.50 1.20 0.75
CA GLU A 162 -19.07 0.20 1.71
C GLU A 162 -20.24 -0.31 2.56
N GLY A 163 -21.11 0.59 3.00
CA GLY A 163 -22.33 0.27 3.76
C GLY A 163 -23.22 -0.73 3.03
N VAL A 164 -23.50 -0.54 1.74
CA VAL A 164 -24.29 -1.51 0.94
C VAL A 164 -23.55 -2.83 0.74
N GLY A 165 -22.21 -2.82 0.72
CA GLY A 165 -21.38 -4.03 0.68
C GLY A 165 -21.42 -4.84 1.98
N LEU A 166 -21.45 -4.16 3.13
CA LEU A 166 -21.64 -4.80 4.43
C LEU A 166 -23.05 -5.37 4.56
N CYS A 167 -24.08 -4.60 4.19
CA CYS A 167 -25.46 -5.06 4.29
C CYS A 167 -25.74 -6.25 3.38
N SER A 168 -25.16 -6.29 2.17
CA SER A 168 -25.29 -7.46 1.29
C SER A 168 -24.59 -8.69 1.86
N TYR A 169 -23.41 -8.55 2.47
CA TYR A 169 -22.76 -9.66 3.19
C TYR A 169 -23.67 -10.25 4.28
N LEU A 170 -24.26 -9.38 5.11
CA LEU A 170 -25.15 -9.79 6.21
C LEU A 170 -26.43 -10.46 5.72
N LEU A 171 -27.02 -9.97 4.62
CA LEU A 171 -28.27 -10.52 4.08
C LEU A 171 -28.08 -11.78 3.23
N ILE A 172 -26.99 -11.88 2.46
CA ILE A 172 -26.65 -13.12 1.72
C ILE A 172 -26.33 -14.23 2.71
N GLY A 173 -25.55 -13.91 3.75
CA GLY A 173 -25.22 -14.82 4.85
C GLY A 173 -26.29 -14.90 5.94
N PHE A 174 -27.56 -14.52 5.67
CA PHE A 174 -28.59 -14.45 6.71
C PHE A 174 -28.81 -15.80 7.42
N TRP A 175 -28.84 -16.89 6.66
CA TRP A 175 -28.87 -18.27 7.17
C TRP A 175 -27.44 -18.84 7.28
N PHE A 176 -26.62 -18.19 8.12
CA PHE A 176 -25.18 -18.49 8.27
C PHE A 176 -24.88 -19.90 8.83
N GLU A 177 -25.85 -20.59 9.43
CA GLU A 177 -25.70 -21.97 9.90
C GLU A 177 -25.41 -22.92 8.72
N ASN A 178 -25.90 -22.59 7.52
CA ASN A 178 -25.51 -23.27 6.31
C ASN A 178 -24.14 -22.75 5.82
N LYS A 179 -23.13 -23.62 5.87
CA LYS A 179 -21.76 -23.30 5.46
C LYS A 179 -21.65 -22.81 4.01
N THR A 180 -22.50 -23.30 3.09
CA THR A 180 -22.48 -22.85 1.69
C THR A 180 -22.98 -21.42 1.57
N TYR A 181 -24.03 -21.05 2.30
CA TYR A 181 -24.59 -19.69 2.32
C TYR A 181 -23.63 -18.70 3.00
N ALA A 182 -22.99 -19.10 4.11
CA ALA A 182 -21.95 -18.29 4.75
C ALA A 182 -20.73 -18.09 3.82
N ALA A 183 -20.33 -19.11 3.07
CA ALA A 183 -19.26 -19.00 2.09
C ALA A 183 -19.62 -18.09 0.91
N ALA A 184 -20.87 -18.13 0.44
CA ALA A 184 -21.40 -17.25 -0.60
C ALA A 184 -21.36 -15.77 -0.16
N GLY A 185 -21.81 -15.48 1.07
CA GLY A 185 -21.71 -14.14 1.65
C GLY A 185 -20.27 -13.63 1.68
N ARG A 186 -19.33 -14.44 2.18
CA ARG A 186 -17.89 -14.09 2.20
C ARG A 186 -17.33 -13.85 0.80
N LYS A 187 -17.69 -14.69 -0.18
CA LYS A 187 -17.26 -14.52 -1.58
C LYS A 187 -17.75 -13.18 -2.15
N ALA A 188 -19.01 -12.83 -1.92
CA ALA A 188 -19.56 -11.53 -2.31
C ALA A 188 -18.82 -10.36 -1.65
N PHE A 189 -18.57 -10.43 -0.34
CA PHE A 189 -17.85 -9.37 0.36
C PHE A 189 -16.43 -9.16 -0.19
N VAL A 190 -15.67 -10.24 -0.39
CA VAL A 190 -14.29 -10.17 -0.89
C VAL A 190 -14.24 -9.69 -2.35
N ALA A 191 -15.13 -10.19 -3.22
CA ALA A 191 -15.16 -9.76 -4.63
C ALA A 191 -15.47 -8.26 -4.76
N ASN A 192 -16.41 -7.75 -3.94
CA ASN A 192 -16.71 -6.33 -3.90
C ASN A 192 -15.53 -5.51 -3.35
N ARG A 193 -14.84 -6.00 -2.31
CA ARG A 193 -13.66 -5.34 -1.72
C ARG A 193 -12.53 -5.11 -2.72
N VAL A 194 -12.32 -6.05 -3.64
CA VAL A 194 -11.36 -5.89 -4.73
C VAL A 194 -11.75 -4.73 -5.65
N GLY A 195 -13.05 -4.57 -5.94
CA GLY A 195 -13.57 -3.41 -6.65
C GLY A 195 -13.43 -2.11 -5.84
N ASP A 196 -13.69 -2.15 -4.54
CA ASP A 196 -13.65 -0.98 -3.66
C ASP A 196 -12.25 -0.33 -3.64
N LEU A 197 -11.18 -1.14 -3.78
CA LEU A 197 -9.82 -0.63 -4.02
C LEU A 197 -9.74 0.26 -5.28
N GLY A 198 -10.42 -0.12 -6.36
CA GLY A 198 -10.51 0.68 -7.57
C GLY A 198 -11.21 2.03 -7.34
N VAL A 199 -12.29 2.07 -6.56
CA VAL A 199 -12.96 3.34 -6.23
C VAL A 199 -12.03 4.26 -5.45
N ILE A 200 -11.29 3.73 -4.46
CA ILE A 200 -10.33 4.50 -3.67
C ILE A 200 -9.22 5.07 -4.55
N MET A 201 -8.61 4.24 -5.42
CA MET A 201 -7.55 4.69 -6.31
C MET A 201 -8.05 5.71 -7.34
N GLY A 202 -9.26 5.50 -7.87
CA GLY A 202 -9.92 6.43 -8.78
C GLY A 202 -10.19 7.78 -8.11
N MET A 203 -10.70 7.77 -6.87
CA MET A 203 -10.92 8.97 -6.06
C MET A 203 -9.62 9.76 -5.86
N PHE A 204 -8.51 9.11 -5.51
CA PHE A 204 -7.21 9.81 -5.41
C PHE A 204 -6.76 10.41 -6.74
N CYS A 205 -6.96 9.71 -7.86
CA CYS A 205 -6.64 10.26 -9.18
C CYS A 205 -7.48 11.51 -9.51
N LEU A 206 -8.77 11.52 -9.13
CA LEU A 206 -9.63 12.68 -9.33
C LEU A 206 -9.23 13.86 -8.44
N VAL A 207 -8.83 13.61 -7.19
CA VAL A 207 -8.30 14.67 -6.32
C VAL A 207 -7.01 15.25 -6.88
N LEU A 208 -6.12 14.41 -7.43
CA LEU A 208 -4.90 14.90 -8.10
C LEU A 208 -5.23 15.76 -9.33
N ALA A 209 -6.33 15.47 -10.04
CA ALA A 209 -6.76 16.23 -11.22
C ALA A 209 -7.47 17.55 -10.84
N ALA A 210 -8.40 17.48 -9.88
CA ALA A 210 -9.37 18.52 -9.60
C ALA A 210 -9.12 19.32 -8.32
N GLY A 211 -8.31 18.80 -7.40
CA GLY A 211 -8.07 19.42 -6.09
C GLY A 211 -9.32 19.47 -5.19
N SER A 212 -10.33 18.63 -5.44
CA SER A 212 -11.57 18.58 -4.68
C SER A 212 -12.13 17.15 -4.63
N PHE A 213 -12.89 16.83 -3.58
CA PHE A 213 -13.69 15.61 -3.48
C PHE A 213 -15.15 15.80 -3.91
N GLU A 214 -15.62 17.04 -4.02
CA GLU A 214 -17.01 17.37 -4.32
C GLU A 214 -17.32 17.11 -5.81
N PHE A 215 -18.43 16.41 -6.08
CA PHE A 215 -18.84 16.07 -7.44
C PHE A 215 -19.03 17.32 -8.32
N GLU A 216 -19.59 18.37 -7.73
CA GLU A 216 -19.80 19.64 -8.43
C GLU A 216 -18.47 20.25 -8.91
N SER A 217 -17.47 20.37 -8.03
CA SER A 217 -16.18 20.94 -8.40
C SER A 217 -15.46 20.09 -9.46
N ILE A 218 -15.50 18.76 -9.31
CA ILE A 218 -14.89 17.81 -10.24
C ILE A 218 -15.56 17.94 -11.62
N ASN A 219 -16.89 17.89 -11.67
CA ASN A 219 -17.64 17.95 -12.93
C ASN A 219 -17.55 19.33 -13.59
N ALA A 220 -17.58 20.42 -12.82
CA ALA A 220 -17.39 21.77 -13.35
C ALA A 220 -16.00 21.93 -13.97
N LEU A 221 -14.94 21.39 -13.34
CA LEU A 221 -13.60 21.42 -13.93
C LEU A 221 -13.50 20.53 -15.16
N ALA A 222 -14.11 19.34 -15.14
CA ALA A 222 -14.13 18.45 -16.29
C ALA A 222 -14.83 19.12 -17.50
N SER A 223 -15.95 19.80 -17.29
CA SER A 223 -16.65 20.48 -18.38
C SER A 223 -15.91 21.71 -18.90
N ASN A 224 -15.23 22.46 -18.04
CA ASN A 224 -14.64 23.77 -18.40
C ASN A 224 -13.13 23.74 -18.70
N SER A 225 -12.39 22.69 -18.33
CA SER A 225 -10.92 22.69 -18.38
C SER A 225 -10.33 21.29 -18.58
N ALA A 226 -10.37 20.80 -19.82
CA ALA A 226 -9.80 19.51 -20.21
C ALA A 226 -8.29 19.36 -19.84
N GLY A 227 -7.55 20.47 -19.80
CA GLY A 227 -6.12 20.47 -19.55
C GLY A 227 -5.67 19.93 -18.18
N SER A 228 -6.54 19.84 -17.18
CA SER A 228 -6.23 19.21 -15.88
C SER A 228 -6.39 17.69 -15.91
N PHE A 229 -7.34 17.18 -16.70
CA PHE A 229 -7.65 15.76 -16.81
C PHE A 229 -6.81 15.03 -17.87
N VAL A 230 -6.33 15.77 -18.87
CA VAL A 230 -5.50 15.24 -19.97
C VAL A 230 -4.01 15.15 -19.61
N ARG A 231 -3.58 15.71 -18.47
CA ARG A 231 -2.19 15.63 -17.99
C ARG A 231 -1.73 14.18 -17.82
N SER A 232 -0.45 13.92 -18.06
CA SER A 232 0.13 12.61 -17.83
C SER A 232 0.10 12.24 -16.36
N PHE A 233 -0.17 10.96 -16.08
CA PHE A 233 -0.08 10.39 -14.74
C PHE A 233 1.34 10.58 -14.17
N PRO A 234 1.53 10.86 -12.88
CA PRO A 234 2.82 11.24 -12.30
C PRO A 234 3.79 10.04 -12.10
N ILE A 235 4.07 9.31 -13.18
CA ILE A 235 5.09 8.27 -13.29
C ILE A 235 5.98 8.62 -14.48
N GLU A 236 7.27 8.76 -14.24
CA GLU A 236 8.24 9.05 -15.30
C GLU A 236 8.19 7.99 -16.42
N GLY A 237 8.12 8.46 -17.67
CA GLY A 237 8.06 7.59 -18.86
C GLY A 237 6.67 7.07 -19.24
N LEU A 238 5.62 7.29 -18.43
CA LEU A 238 4.26 6.82 -18.73
C LEU A 238 3.39 7.94 -19.33
N GLN A 239 3.16 7.92 -20.64
CA GLN A 239 2.31 8.90 -21.35
C GLN A 239 0.82 8.53 -21.33
N VAL A 240 0.26 8.22 -20.16
CA VAL A 240 -1.18 7.93 -20.00
C VAL A 240 -1.86 9.09 -19.29
N SER A 241 -3.02 9.54 -19.79
CA SER A 241 -3.75 10.65 -19.16
C SER A 241 -4.33 10.26 -17.79
N LEU A 242 -4.33 11.22 -16.88
CA LEU A 242 -4.88 11.07 -15.53
C LEU A 242 -6.37 10.68 -15.57
N ALA A 243 -7.14 11.22 -16.51
CA ALA A 243 -8.52 10.81 -16.76
C ALA A 243 -8.64 9.31 -17.10
N THR A 244 -7.76 8.79 -17.96
CA THR A 244 -7.81 7.37 -18.33
C THR A 244 -7.54 6.47 -17.13
N VAL A 245 -6.52 6.80 -16.33
CA VAL A 245 -6.20 6.04 -15.11
C VAL A 245 -7.34 6.13 -14.09
N ALA A 246 -7.88 7.33 -13.85
CA ALA A 246 -9.01 7.54 -12.95
C ALA A 246 -10.24 6.73 -13.39
N CYS A 247 -10.62 6.81 -14.68
CA CYS A 247 -11.77 6.12 -15.23
C CYS A 247 -11.63 4.60 -15.16
N LEU A 248 -10.45 4.05 -15.44
CA LEU A 248 -10.21 2.61 -15.34
C LEU A 248 -10.25 2.11 -13.89
N PHE A 249 -9.72 2.88 -12.93
CA PHE A 249 -9.82 2.52 -11.51
C PHE A 249 -11.25 2.63 -10.98
N LEU A 250 -11.98 3.70 -11.31
CA LEU A 250 -13.41 3.80 -10.99
C LEU A 250 -14.19 2.66 -11.63
N PHE A 251 -13.86 2.30 -12.88
CA PHE A 251 -14.47 1.18 -13.57
C PHE A 251 -14.18 -0.16 -12.89
N LEU A 252 -12.98 -0.38 -12.34
CA LEU A 252 -12.71 -1.55 -11.49
C LEU A 252 -13.69 -1.61 -10.29
N GLY A 253 -13.98 -0.46 -9.68
CA GLY A 253 -15.04 -0.33 -8.69
C GLY A 253 -16.43 -0.75 -9.20
N VAL A 254 -16.82 -0.22 -10.36
CA VAL A 254 -18.06 -0.58 -11.05
C VAL A 254 -18.10 -2.09 -11.32
N THR A 255 -16.99 -2.71 -11.73
CA THR A 255 -16.95 -4.14 -12.03
C THR A 255 -17.25 -5.00 -10.82
N GLY A 256 -16.82 -4.58 -9.62
CA GLY A 256 -17.13 -5.26 -8.36
C GLY A 256 -18.62 -5.22 -8.04
N LYS A 257 -19.19 -4.01 -7.88
CA LYS A 257 -20.59 -3.84 -7.43
C LYS A 257 -21.62 -4.21 -8.49
N SER A 258 -21.37 -3.89 -9.76
CA SER A 258 -22.28 -4.18 -10.88
C SER A 258 -21.99 -5.52 -11.55
N ALA A 259 -21.21 -6.39 -10.90
CA ALA A 259 -20.93 -7.75 -11.33
C ALA A 259 -20.51 -7.84 -12.81
N GLN A 260 -19.53 -7.03 -13.23
CA GLN A 260 -18.98 -7.09 -14.58
C GLN A 260 -17.83 -8.09 -14.67
N VAL A 261 -17.50 -8.55 -15.88
CA VAL A 261 -16.27 -9.32 -16.08
C VAL A 261 -15.08 -8.44 -15.66
N PRO A 262 -14.18 -8.94 -14.78
CA PRO A 262 -14.05 -10.34 -14.38
C PRO A 262 -14.69 -10.68 -13.02
N LEU A 263 -15.25 -9.73 -12.27
CA LEU A 263 -15.74 -9.87 -10.89
C LEU A 263 -17.22 -10.31 -10.76
N TYR A 264 -17.88 -10.75 -11.84
CA TYR A 264 -19.30 -11.13 -11.82
C TYR A 264 -19.66 -12.36 -10.96
N ILE A 265 -18.65 -13.16 -10.58
CA ILE A 265 -18.81 -14.51 -10.01
C ILE A 265 -19.59 -14.58 -8.70
N TRP A 266 -19.75 -13.49 -7.97
CA TRP A 266 -20.42 -13.49 -6.66
C TRP A 266 -21.94 -13.40 -6.76
N LEU A 267 -22.47 -12.73 -7.80
CA LEU A 267 -23.89 -12.41 -7.89
C LEU A 267 -24.80 -13.65 -8.02
N PRO A 268 -24.43 -14.70 -8.79
CA PRO A 268 -25.22 -15.93 -8.84
C PRO A 268 -25.26 -16.68 -7.49
N ASP A 269 -24.17 -16.64 -6.73
CA ASP A 269 -24.09 -17.27 -5.41
C ASP A 269 -24.84 -16.45 -4.34
N ALA A 270 -25.05 -15.16 -4.57
CA ALA A 270 -25.86 -14.29 -3.71
C ALA A 270 -27.34 -14.74 -3.61
N MET A 271 -27.78 -15.65 -4.50
CA MET A 271 -29.11 -16.29 -4.45
C MET A 271 -29.30 -17.23 -3.25
N ALA A 272 -28.24 -17.47 -2.47
CA ALA A 272 -28.31 -18.09 -1.16
C ALA A 272 -29.18 -17.31 -0.16
N GLY A 273 -29.26 -15.98 -0.31
CA GLY A 273 -30.07 -15.13 0.57
C GLY A 273 -31.58 -15.31 0.37
N PRO A 274 -32.41 -14.79 1.29
CA PRO A 274 -33.86 -14.78 1.13
C PRO A 274 -34.29 -14.03 -0.13
N THR A 275 -35.35 -14.49 -0.80
CA THR A 275 -35.79 -13.91 -2.08
C THR A 275 -36.08 -12.40 -2.07
N PRO A 276 -36.65 -11.80 -0.99
CA PRO A 276 -36.80 -10.34 -0.93
C PRO A 276 -35.45 -9.59 -0.96
N VAL A 277 -34.39 -10.19 -0.43
CA VAL A 277 -33.01 -9.64 -0.51
C VAL A 277 -32.53 -9.65 -1.94
N SER A 278 -32.75 -10.73 -2.69
CA SER A 278 -32.42 -10.80 -4.11
C SER A 278 -33.12 -9.69 -4.89
N ALA A 279 -34.41 -9.43 -4.64
CA ALA A 279 -35.11 -8.30 -5.25
C ALA A 279 -34.46 -6.96 -4.90
N LEU A 280 -34.10 -6.72 -3.64
CA LEU A 280 -33.50 -5.46 -3.20
C LEU A 280 -32.12 -5.22 -3.81
N ILE A 281 -31.24 -6.21 -3.74
CA ILE A 281 -29.85 -6.14 -4.24
C ILE A 281 -29.84 -5.93 -5.76
N HIS A 282 -30.71 -6.63 -6.49
CA HIS A 282 -30.67 -6.69 -7.95
C HIS A 282 -31.47 -5.59 -8.66
N ALA A 283 -32.48 -5.02 -7.99
CA ALA A 283 -33.38 -4.07 -8.64
C ALA A 283 -33.06 -2.62 -8.25
N ALA A 284 -33.03 -2.32 -6.96
CA ALA A 284 -33.13 -0.94 -6.49
C ALA A 284 -31.83 -0.36 -5.93
N THR A 285 -30.79 -1.17 -5.67
CA THR A 285 -29.71 -0.74 -4.78
C THR A 285 -28.29 -1.05 -5.26
N MET A 286 -27.72 -2.18 -4.83
CA MET A 286 -26.28 -2.40 -4.89
C MET A 286 -25.74 -2.54 -6.30
N VAL A 287 -26.40 -3.34 -7.13
CA VAL A 287 -25.85 -3.61 -8.47
C VAL A 287 -25.94 -2.40 -9.40
N THR A 288 -26.84 -1.47 -9.10
CA THR A 288 -27.02 -0.22 -9.86
C THR A 288 -26.09 0.90 -9.41
N ALA A 289 -25.44 0.77 -8.23
CA ALA A 289 -24.54 1.78 -7.69
C ALA A 289 -23.35 2.08 -8.62
N GLY A 290 -22.83 1.07 -9.33
CA GLY A 290 -21.75 1.26 -10.30
C GLY A 290 -22.18 2.10 -11.50
N VAL A 291 -23.35 1.83 -12.07
CA VAL A 291 -23.91 2.64 -13.17
C VAL A 291 -24.21 4.07 -12.68
N TYR A 292 -24.75 4.22 -11.46
CA TYR A 292 -24.98 5.52 -10.83
C TYR A 292 -23.69 6.35 -10.73
N LEU A 293 -22.59 5.77 -10.24
CA LEU A 293 -21.28 6.42 -10.19
C LEU A 293 -20.81 6.90 -11.57
N MET A 294 -20.96 6.06 -12.60
CA MET A 294 -20.57 6.43 -13.96
C MET A 294 -21.40 7.58 -14.53
N CYS A 295 -22.71 7.58 -14.30
CA CYS A 295 -23.59 8.68 -14.70
C CYS A 295 -23.25 9.96 -13.94
N ARG A 296 -23.00 9.87 -12.62
CA ARG A 296 -22.65 11.02 -11.76
C ARG A 296 -21.34 11.69 -12.17
N LEU A 297 -20.38 10.92 -12.68
CA LEU A 297 -19.09 11.40 -13.16
C LEU A 297 -18.98 11.38 -14.69
N SER A 298 -20.10 11.39 -15.42
CA SER A 298 -20.05 11.29 -16.88
C SER A 298 -19.18 12.36 -17.56
N PRO A 299 -19.10 13.63 -17.07
CA PRO A 299 -18.17 14.61 -17.63
C PRO A 299 -16.70 14.16 -17.58
N VAL A 300 -16.32 13.40 -16.55
CA VAL A 300 -14.94 12.89 -16.40
C VAL A 300 -14.67 11.74 -17.39
N PHE A 301 -15.62 10.81 -17.54
CA PHE A 301 -15.47 9.67 -18.45
C PHE A 301 -15.29 10.10 -19.91
N LEU A 302 -15.93 11.19 -20.32
CA LEU A 302 -15.82 11.75 -21.67
C LEU A 302 -14.41 12.21 -22.04
N HIS A 303 -13.53 12.48 -21.06
CA HIS A 303 -12.12 12.83 -21.32
C HIS A 303 -11.22 11.64 -21.66
N SER A 304 -11.72 10.40 -21.61
CA SER A 304 -10.96 9.20 -21.99
C SER A 304 -11.73 8.29 -22.95
N PRO A 305 -11.60 8.50 -24.26
CA PRO A 305 -12.17 7.59 -25.26
C PRO A 305 -11.67 6.14 -25.12
N PHE A 306 -10.42 5.96 -24.67
CA PHE A 306 -9.87 4.62 -24.43
C PHE A 306 -10.57 3.91 -23.28
N ALA A 307 -10.74 4.57 -22.12
CA ALA A 307 -11.44 3.97 -20.99
C ALA A 307 -12.91 3.67 -21.36
N MET A 308 -13.59 4.58 -22.06
CA MET A 308 -14.94 4.36 -22.57
C MET A 308 -15.05 3.14 -23.50
N GLY A 309 -14.08 2.96 -24.41
CA GLY A 309 -14.01 1.77 -25.26
C GLY A 309 -13.85 0.47 -24.46
N VAL A 310 -12.99 0.46 -23.44
CA VAL A 310 -12.82 -0.71 -22.53
C VAL A 310 -14.13 -1.02 -21.82
N ILE A 311 -14.80 0.00 -21.28
CA ILE A 311 -16.10 -0.12 -20.59
C ILE A 311 -17.16 -0.72 -21.54
N ALA A 312 -17.24 -0.23 -22.77
CA ALA A 312 -18.19 -0.69 -23.78
C ALA A 312 -17.99 -2.17 -24.13
N VAL A 313 -16.72 -2.56 -24.33
CA VAL A 313 -16.35 -3.95 -24.64
C VAL A 313 -16.65 -4.87 -23.45
N VAL A 314 -16.23 -4.50 -22.24
CA VAL A 314 -16.44 -5.32 -21.04
C VAL A 314 -17.93 -5.47 -20.72
N GLY A 315 -18.72 -4.40 -20.85
CA GLY A 315 -20.17 -4.46 -20.67
C GLY A 315 -20.84 -5.42 -21.67
N THR A 316 -20.45 -5.34 -22.95
CA THR A 316 -20.98 -6.23 -24.00
C THR A 316 -20.60 -7.69 -23.78
N VAL A 317 -19.33 -7.96 -23.43
CA VAL A 317 -18.86 -9.32 -23.11
C VAL A 317 -19.59 -9.88 -21.88
N THR A 318 -19.79 -9.05 -20.85
CA THR A 318 -20.56 -9.43 -19.66
C THR A 318 -22.01 -9.77 -20.03
N ALA A 319 -22.65 -8.95 -20.88
CA ALA A 319 -24.01 -9.16 -21.34
C ALA A 319 -24.20 -10.52 -22.03
N LEU A 320 -23.30 -10.85 -22.96
CA LEU A 320 -23.31 -12.11 -23.72
C LEU A 320 -22.97 -13.32 -22.86
N LEU A 321 -21.90 -13.22 -22.06
CA LEU A 321 -21.45 -14.32 -21.21
C LEU A 321 -22.56 -14.70 -20.21
N ALA A 322 -23.14 -13.72 -19.52
CA ALA A 322 -24.21 -14.00 -18.57
C ALA A 322 -25.49 -14.53 -19.24
N ALA A 323 -25.87 -13.99 -20.40
CA ALA A 323 -27.00 -14.50 -21.17
C ALA A 323 -26.80 -15.96 -21.58
N SER A 324 -25.59 -16.32 -22.03
CA SER A 324 -25.25 -17.71 -22.40
C SER A 324 -25.36 -18.67 -21.22
N ILE A 325 -24.96 -18.26 -20.02
CA ILE A 325 -25.13 -19.09 -18.82
C ILE A 325 -26.63 -19.25 -18.51
N ALA A 326 -27.39 -18.15 -18.48
CA ALA A 326 -28.82 -18.17 -18.15
C ALA A 326 -29.66 -19.11 -19.03
N VAL A 327 -29.27 -19.27 -20.30
CA VAL A 327 -29.93 -20.19 -21.26
C VAL A 327 -29.92 -21.64 -20.79
N VAL A 328 -28.87 -22.10 -20.13
CA VAL A 328 -28.69 -23.51 -19.72
C VAL A 328 -28.93 -23.74 -18.23
N GLN A 329 -29.08 -22.70 -17.41
CA GLN A 329 -29.34 -22.87 -15.97
C GLN A 329 -30.74 -23.44 -15.71
N HIS A 330 -30.87 -24.23 -14.64
CA HIS A 330 -32.13 -24.88 -14.25
C HIS A 330 -32.80 -24.21 -13.03
N GLU A 331 -32.02 -23.60 -12.15
CA GLU A 331 -32.56 -22.97 -10.95
C GLU A 331 -33.14 -21.58 -11.25
N MET A 332 -34.39 -21.36 -10.86
CA MET A 332 -35.15 -20.13 -11.16
C MET A 332 -34.43 -18.85 -10.70
N LYS A 333 -33.92 -18.81 -9.47
CA LYS A 333 -33.21 -17.64 -8.92
C LYS A 333 -31.90 -17.38 -9.65
N LYS A 334 -31.13 -18.42 -10.00
CA LYS A 334 -29.87 -18.26 -10.75
C LYS A 334 -30.11 -17.73 -12.17
N ILE A 335 -31.17 -18.16 -12.85
CA ILE A 335 -31.55 -17.59 -14.17
C ILE A 335 -31.84 -16.09 -14.02
N LEU A 336 -32.57 -15.69 -12.97
CA LEU A 336 -32.85 -14.29 -12.68
C LEU A 336 -31.60 -13.48 -12.28
N ALA A 337 -30.66 -14.11 -11.57
CA ALA A 337 -29.37 -13.49 -11.22
C ALA A 337 -28.51 -13.25 -12.47
N TYR A 338 -28.31 -14.26 -13.32
CA TYR A 338 -27.54 -14.11 -14.56
C TYR A 338 -28.19 -13.14 -15.55
N SER A 339 -29.50 -13.11 -15.61
CA SER A 339 -30.18 -12.10 -16.41
C SER A 339 -29.97 -10.69 -15.87
N THR A 340 -29.75 -10.52 -14.55
CA THR A 340 -29.35 -9.23 -13.96
C THR A 340 -27.92 -8.87 -14.37
N VAL A 341 -26.96 -9.81 -14.25
CA VAL A 341 -25.59 -9.61 -14.76
C VAL A 341 -25.62 -9.17 -16.23
N SER A 342 -26.48 -9.81 -17.03
CA SER A 342 -26.64 -9.46 -18.44
C SER A 342 -27.19 -8.03 -18.63
N GLN A 343 -28.26 -7.64 -17.94
CA GLN A 343 -28.84 -6.29 -18.03
C GLN A 343 -27.88 -5.20 -17.53
N LEU A 344 -27.10 -5.46 -16.49
CA LEU A 344 -26.05 -4.53 -16.05
C LEU A 344 -24.96 -4.38 -17.11
N GLY A 345 -24.63 -5.47 -17.82
CA GLY A 345 -23.77 -5.42 -19.00
C GLY A 345 -24.31 -4.48 -20.08
N PHE A 346 -25.62 -4.48 -20.35
CA PHE A 346 -26.27 -3.50 -21.24
C PHE A 346 -26.08 -2.06 -20.72
N MET A 347 -26.35 -1.81 -19.44
CA MET A 347 -26.25 -0.47 -18.85
C MET A 347 -24.81 0.07 -18.85
N VAL A 348 -23.84 -0.79 -18.53
CA VAL A 348 -22.41 -0.45 -18.54
C VAL A 348 -21.93 -0.23 -19.98
N ALA A 349 -22.36 -1.06 -20.92
CA ALA A 349 -22.04 -0.86 -22.34
C ALA A 349 -22.62 0.46 -22.86
N ALA A 350 -23.84 0.83 -22.46
CA ALA A 350 -24.46 2.11 -22.79
C ALA A 350 -23.61 3.30 -22.32
N CYS A 351 -23.13 3.25 -21.07
CA CYS A 351 -22.22 4.27 -20.54
C CYS A 351 -20.89 4.30 -21.32
N GLY A 352 -20.37 3.13 -21.73
CA GLY A 352 -19.14 3.03 -22.51
C GLY A 352 -19.23 3.60 -23.93
N VAL A 353 -20.41 3.57 -24.56
CA VAL A 353 -20.65 4.24 -25.85
C VAL A 353 -21.05 5.72 -25.70
N GLY A 354 -21.10 6.23 -24.47
CA GLY A 354 -21.45 7.62 -24.14
C GLY A 354 -22.94 7.90 -23.95
N ALA A 355 -23.78 6.88 -24.04
CA ALA A 355 -25.23 6.96 -23.83
C ALA A 355 -25.59 6.79 -22.33
N PHE A 356 -25.02 7.65 -21.47
CA PHE A 356 -25.20 7.56 -20.01
C PHE A 356 -26.66 7.68 -19.56
N SER A 357 -27.45 8.58 -20.18
CA SER A 357 -28.88 8.72 -19.88
C SER A 357 -29.68 7.49 -20.27
N ALA A 358 -29.38 6.85 -21.40
CA ALA A 358 -29.99 5.59 -21.81
C ALA A 358 -29.68 4.45 -20.83
N GLY A 359 -28.42 4.36 -20.40
CA GLY A 359 -27.98 3.40 -19.38
C GLY A 359 -28.74 3.59 -18.06
N PHE A 360 -28.88 4.84 -17.60
CA PHE A 360 -29.64 5.15 -16.38
C PHE A 360 -31.16 4.98 -16.55
N PHE A 361 -31.70 5.23 -17.74
CA PHE A 361 -33.10 4.96 -18.04
C PHE A 361 -33.40 3.48 -17.91
N HIS A 362 -32.49 2.64 -18.41
CA HIS A 362 -32.62 1.22 -18.24
C HIS A 362 -32.47 0.79 -16.78
N VAL A 363 -31.61 1.42 -15.97
CA VAL A 363 -31.59 1.21 -14.50
C VAL A 363 -32.96 1.45 -13.89
N PHE A 364 -33.61 2.56 -14.25
CA PHE A 364 -34.92 2.93 -13.74
C PHE A 364 -36.01 1.92 -14.12
N THR A 365 -36.13 1.56 -15.41
CA THR A 365 -37.14 0.58 -15.86
C THR A 365 -36.87 -0.81 -15.28
N HIS A 366 -35.59 -1.20 -15.21
CA HIS A 366 -35.11 -2.46 -14.65
C HIS A 366 -35.47 -2.65 -13.20
N ALA A 367 -35.44 -1.59 -12.40
CA ALA A 367 -35.80 -1.67 -11.00
C ALA A 367 -37.24 -2.21 -10.81
N PHE A 368 -38.19 -1.83 -11.67
CA PHE A 368 -39.57 -2.32 -11.59
C PHE A 368 -39.69 -3.78 -12.04
N PHE A 369 -39.29 -4.09 -13.28
CA PHE A 369 -39.51 -5.44 -13.81
C PHE A 369 -38.64 -6.49 -13.12
N LYS A 370 -37.44 -6.17 -12.64
CA LYS A 370 -36.63 -7.13 -11.87
C LYS A 370 -37.15 -7.36 -10.47
N ALA A 371 -37.54 -6.31 -9.75
CA ALA A 371 -38.16 -6.50 -8.45
C ALA A 371 -39.40 -7.39 -8.61
N CYS A 372 -40.24 -7.15 -9.62
CA CYS A 372 -41.39 -7.98 -9.91
C CYS A 372 -41.01 -9.45 -10.23
N LEU A 373 -39.99 -9.69 -11.05
CA LEU A 373 -39.55 -11.04 -11.40
C LEU A 373 -38.98 -11.82 -10.20
N PHE A 374 -38.14 -11.19 -9.36
CA PHE A 374 -37.59 -11.83 -8.17
C PHE A 374 -38.67 -12.09 -7.12
N LEU A 375 -39.51 -11.10 -6.81
CA LEU A 375 -40.61 -11.28 -5.87
C LEU A 375 -41.65 -12.27 -6.40
N GLY A 376 -41.87 -12.31 -7.71
CA GLY A 376 -42.76 -13.26 -8.37
C GLY A 376 -42.22 -14.69 -8.31
N ALA A 377 -40.90 -14.87 -8.53
CA ALA A 377 -40.23 -16.14 -8.28
C ALA A 377 -40.36 -16.57 -6.82
N GLY A 378 -40.20 -15.64 -5.87
CA GLY A 378 -40.43 -15.89 -4.44
C GLY A 378 -41.86 -16.33 -4.13
N SER A 379 -42.86 -15.73 -4.79
CA SER A 379 -44.27 -16.13 -4.64
C SER A 379 -44.51 -17.55 -5.17
N VAL A 380 -43.93 -17.91 -6.33
CA VAL A 380 -44.00 -19.28 -6.85
C VAL A 380 -43.35 -20.26 -5.88
N MET A 381 -42.14 -19.95 -5.38
CA MET A 381 -41.41 -20.80 -4.41
C MET A 381 -42.18 -20.97 -3.10
N HIS A 382 -42.79 -19.90 -2.60
CA HIS A 382 -43.61 -19.92 -1.39
C HIS A 382 -44.86 -20.78 -1.58
N ALA A 383 -45.53 -20.66 -2.73
CA ALA A 383 -46.74 -21.44 -3.03
C ALA A 383 -46.48 -22.96 -3.12
N VAL A 384 -45.28 -23.39 -3.54
CA VAL A 384 -44.90 -24.80 -3.62
C VAL A 384 -44.08 -25.29 -2.42
N HIS A 385 -43.90 -24.48 -1.38
CA HIS A 385 -43.05 -24.77 -0.21
C HIS A 385 -41.61 -25.18 -0.57
N ALA A 386 -41.09 -24.69 -1.69
CA ALA A 386 -39.71 -24.95 -2.12
C ALA A 386 -38.74 -23.98 -1.43
N HIS A 387 -38.24 -24.37 -0.26
CA HIS A 387 -37.23 -23.60 0.48
C HIS A 387 -35.84 -23.75 -0.15
N GLY A 388 -35.54 -22.95 -1.18
CA GLY A 388 -34.17 -22.70 -1.62
C GLY A 388 -33.87 -23.07 -3.09
N ASP A 389 -34.27 -24.28 -3.52
CA ASP A 389 -33.93 -24.84 -4.83
C ASP A 389 -35.17 -25.10 -5.70
N ALA A 390 -35.61 -24.08 -6.43
CA ALA A 390 -36.70 -24.22 -7.40
C ALA A 390 -36.15 -24.51 -8.81
N ASP A 391 -36.06 -25.80 -9.13
CA ASP A 391 -35.77 -26.28 -10.47
C ASP A 391 -37.00 -26.08 -11.38
N ILE A 392 -36.81 -25.33 -12.47
CA ILE A 392 -37.88 -24.98 -13.40
C ILE A 392 -38.51 -26.20 -14.10
N PHE A 393 -37.79 -27.32 -14.21
CA PHE A 393 -38.32 -28.55 -14.82
C PHE A 393 -39.24 -29.33 -13.89
N LYS A 394 -39.18 -29.06 -12.58
CA LYS A 394 -40.08 -29.62 -11.57
C LYS A 394 -41.31 -28.75 -11.33
N LEU A 395 -41.32 -27.52 -11.85
CA LEU A 395 -42.47 -26.60 -11.83
C LEU A 395 -43.39 -26.86 -13.03
N GLY A 396 -44.46 -26.08 -13.19
CA GLY A 396 -45.37 -26.17 -14.34
C GLY A 396 -46.81 -25.93 -13.93
N GLY A 397 -47.65 -25.50 -14.87
CA GLY A 397 -49.08 -25.31 -14.66
C GLY A 397 -49.48 -24.27 -13.60
N MET A 398 -48.52 -23.45 -13.12
CA MET A 398 -48.74 -22.54 -11.97
C MET A 398 -49.76 -21.43 -12.22
N LYS A 399 -50.11 -21.13 -13.48
CA LYS A 399 -51.07 -20.07 -13.83
C LYS A 399 -52.45 -20.21 -13.16
N LYS A 400 -52.84 -21.44 -12.79
CA LYS A 400 -54.13 -21.72 -12.16
C LYS A 400 -54.15 -21.37 -10.67
N TYR A 401 -52.99 -21.46 -10.01
CA TYR A 401 -52.84 -21.37 -8.56
C TYR A 401 -52.41 -19.97 -8.11
N VAL A 402 -51.51 -19.32 -8.84
CA VAL A 402 -50.94 -17.99 -8.50
C VAL A 402 -51.25 -16.97 -9.60
N LYS A 403 -52.48 -16.47 -9.65
CA LYS A 403 -53.01 -15.72 -10.81
C LYS A 403 -52.40 -14.33 -10.93
N ILE A 404 -52.24 -13.63 -9.81
CA ILE A 404 -51.66 -12.28 -9.81
C ILE A 404 -50.18 -12.38 -10.20
N THR A 405 -49.44 -13.28 -9.55
CA THR A 405 -48.04 -13.59 -9.87
C THR A 405 -47.87 -13.97 -11.34
N HIS A 406 -48.76 -14.79 -11.91
CA HIS A 406 -48.69 -15.16 -13.32
C HIS A 406 -48.72 -13.94 -14.26
N TRP A 407 -49.70 -13.04 -14.09
CA TRP A 407 -49.84 -11.87 -14.96
C TRP A 407 -48.69 -10.88 -14.75
N THR A 408 -48.34 -10.56 -13.52
CA THR A 408 -47.26 -9.60 -13.23
C THR A 408 -45.89 -10.12 -13.68
N PHE A 409 -45.66 -11.43 -13.56
CA PHE A 409 -44.47 -12.10 -14.09
C PHE A 409 -44.42 -12.06 -15.61
N LEU A 410 -45.54 -12.32 -16.30
CA LEU A 410 -45.64 -12.22 -17.77
C LEU A 410 -45.34 -10.79 -18.26
N LEU A 411 -45.99 -9.78 -17.66
CA LEU A 411 -45.78 -8.37 -18.02
C LEU A 411 -44.30 -7.98 -17.83
N SER A 412 -43.67 -8.47 -16.77
CA SER A 412 -42.25 -8.22 -16.50
C SER A 412 -41.32 -8.98 -17.45
N CYS A 413 -41.68 -10.20 -17.89
CA CYS A 413 -40.98 -10.93 -18.95
C CYS A 413 -41.07 -10.21 -20.30
N LEU A 414 -42.23 -9.65 -20.65
CA LEU A 414 -42.40 -8.84 -21.86
C LEU A 414 -41.57 -7.56 -21.79
N ALA A 415 -41.56 -6.89 -20.63
CA ALA A 415 -40.73 -5.71 -20.40
C ALA A 415 -39.24 -6.02 -20.57
N ILE A 416 -38.68 -6.98 -19.84
CA ILE A 416 -37.24 -7.30 -19.94
C ILE A 416 -36.85 -7.84 -21.33
N ALA A 417 -37.75 -8.51 -22.06
CA ALA A 417 -37.48 -8.97 -23.41
C ALA A 417 -37.39 -7.83 -24.44
N GLY A 418 -37.87 -6.64 -24.11
CA GLY A 418 -37.95 -5.52 -25.05
C GLY A 418 -39.14 -5.64 -26.02
N PHE A 419 -40.24 -6.26 -25.59
CA PHE A 419 -41.44 -6.35 -26.42
C PHE A 419 -42.07 -4.96 -26.63
N PRO A 420 -42.48 -4.59 -27.86
CA PRO A 420 -43.06 -3.27 -28.14
C PRO A 420 -44.21 -2.88 -27.20
N GLY A 421 -44.16 -1.66 -26.65
CA GLY A 421 -45.17 -1.11 -25.75
C GLY A 421 -44.89 -1.31 -24.24
N PHE A 422 -43.85 -2.05 -23.87
CA PHE A 422 -43.43 -2.25 -22.48
C PHE A 422 -42.18 -1.44 -22.14
N SER A 423 -41.86 -1.26 -20.85
CA SER A 423 -40.82 -0.31 -20.44
C SER A 423 -39.41 -0.63 -20.92
N GLY A 424 -39.08 -1.91 -21.06
CA GLY A 424 -37.77 -2.33 -21.56
C GLY A 424 -37.57 -2.10 -23.05
N PHE A 425 -38.64 -1.96 -23.86
CA PHE A 425 -38.53 -1.61 -25.27
C PHE A 425 -37.89 -0.22 -25.41
N PHE A 426 -38.50 0.79 -24.78
CA PHE A 426 -38.01 2.17 -24.84
C PHE A 426 -36.58 2.32 -24.30
N SER A 427 -36.28 1.67 -23.17
CA SER A 427 -34.95 1.80 -22.56
C SER A 427 -33.85 1.00 -23.25
N LYS A 428 -34.13 -0.19 -23.81
CA LYS A 428 -33.12 -0.97 -24.55
C LYS A 428 -32.87 -0.41 -25.94
N ASP A 429 -33.92 0.05 -26.61
CA ASP A 429 -33.79 0.63 -27.94
C ASP A 429 -32.94 1.89 -27.89
N GLU A 430 -33.04 2.70 -26.84
CA GLU A 430 -32.17 3.86 -26.63
C GLU A 430 -30.68 3.48 -26.47
N ILE A 431 -30.40 2.36 -25.79
CA ILE A 431 -29.03 1.82 -25.66
C ILE A 431 -28.51 1.34 -27.01
N LEU A 432 -29.33 0.59 -27.77
CA LEU A 432 -28.98 0.12 -29.10
C LEU A 432 -28.82 1.30 -30.07
N TYR A 433 -29.60 2.37 -29.92
CA TYR A 433 -29.46 3.61 -30.66
C TYR A 433 -28.10 4.26 -30.37
N GLY A 434 -27.72 4.40 -29.10
CA GLY A 434 -26.40 4.95 -28.75
C GLY A 434 -25.24 4.15 -29.35
N ALA A 435 -25.34 2.82 -29.39
CA ALA A 435 -24.37 1.94 -30.05
C ALA A 435 -24.40 2.08 -31.59
N ALA A 436 -25.59 2.19 -32.19
CA ALA A 436 -25.76 2.37 -33.62
C ALA A 436 -25.25 3.73 -34.10
N ALA A 437 -25.48 4.81 -33.33
CA ALA A 437 -24.95 6.14 -33.59
C ALA A 437 -23.42 6.13 -33.60
N GLN A 438 -22.78 5.43 -32.66
CA GLN A 438 -21.32 5.27 -32.65
C GLN A 438 -20.81 4.36 -33.80
N ALA A 439 -21.59 3.35 -34.20
CA ALA A 439 -21.23 2.43 -35.28
C ALA A 439 -21.32 3.07 -36.68
N LEU A 440 -22.33 3.93 -36.89
CA LEU A 440 -22.68 4.55 -38.17
C LEU A 440 -22.24 6.02 -38.31
N GLY A 441 -21.71 6.63 -37.25
CA GLY A 441 -21.22 8.01 -37.27
C GLY A 441 -20.06 8.25 -38.25
N GLU A 442 -19.66 9.51 -38.41
CA GLU A 442 -18.63 9.94 -39.39
C GLU A 442 -17.30 9.18 -39.30
N HIS A 443 -16.95 8.72 -38.09
CA HIS A 443 -15.80 7.86 -37.82
C HIS A 443 -16.25 6.50 -37.27
N GLY A 444 -17.14 5.81 -38.00
CA GLY A 444 -17.74 4.53 -37.60
C GLY A 444 -16.75 3.62 -36.88
N SER A 445 -17.06 3.32 -35.61
CA SER A 445 -16.14 2.63 -34.72
C SER A 445 -16.37 1.12 -34.77
N VAL A 446 -15.27 0.34 -34.88
CA VAL A 446 -15.31 -1.13 -34.73
C VAL A 446 -15.91 -1.53 -33.37
N VAL A 447 -15.63 -0.73 -32.33
CA VAL A 447 -16.21 -0.93 -30.99
C VAL A 447 -17.72 -0.72 -31.02
N GLY A 448 -18.21 0.32 -31.71
CA GLY A 448 -19.65 0.57 -31.87
C GLY A 448 -20.38 -0.59 -32.54
N TRP A 449 -19.81 -1.15 -33.62
CA TRP A 449 -20.36 -2.34 -34.29
C TRP A 449 -20.35 -3.59 -33.39
N PHE A 450 -19.24 -3.81 -32.67
CA PHE A 450 -19.14 -4.92 -31.72
C PHE A 450 -20.21 -4.83 -30.63
N VAL A 451 -20.41 -3.64 -30.05
CA VAL A 451 -21.43 -3.37 -29.03
C VAL A 451 -22.83 -3.58 -29.62
N LEU A 452 -23.15 -2.99 -30.77
CA LEU A 452 -24.48 -3.10 -31.40
C LEU A 452 -24.87 -4.55 -31.68
N VAL A 453 -23.99 -5.31 -32.35
CA VAL A 453 -24.25 -6.71 -32.69
C VAL A 453 -24.27 -7.58 -31.43
N GLY A 454 -23.31 -7.38 -30.52
CA GLY A 454 -23.21 -8.14 -29.28
C GLY A 454 -24.43 -7.94 -28.38
N LEU A 455 -24.88 -6.70 -28.18
CA LEU A 455 -26.07 -6.40 -27.39
C LEU A 455 -27.36 -6.89 -28.08
N SER A 456 -27.46 -6.80 -29.42
CA SER A 456 -28.61 -7.36 -30.14
C SER A 456 -28.72 -8.89 -29.96
N LEU A 457 -27.59 -9.60 -30.00
CA LEU A 457 -27.53 -11.04 -29.71
C LEU A 457 -27.87 -11.32 -28.24
N ALA A 458 -27.34 -10.55 -27.29
CA ALA A 458 -27.67 -10.68 -25.88
C ALA A 458 -29.17 -10.40 -25.61
N ALA A 459 -29.79 -9.50 -26.36
CA ALA A 459 -31.22 -9.19 -26.28
C ALA A 459 -32.06 -10.39 -26.75
N PHE A 460 -31.67 -11.02 -27.87
CA PHE A 460 -32.29 -12.25 -28.36
C PHE A 460 -32.22 -13.38 -27.32
N MET A 461 -31.03 -13.61 -26.75
CA MET A 461 -30.83 -14.61 -25.71
C MET A 461 -31.64 -14.29 -24.45
N THR A 462 -31.76 -13.00 -24.10
CA THR A 462 -32.59 -12.52 -22.99
C THR A 462 -34.05 -12.87 -23.16
N ALA A 463 -34.61 -12.53 -24.32
CA ALA A 463 -35.96 -12.91 -24.66
C ALA A 463 -36.16 -14.44 -24.57
N PHE A 464 -35.20 -15.22 -25.10
CA PHE A 464 -35.26 -16.68 -25.07
C PHE A 464 -35.25 -17.26 -23.65
N TYR A 465 -34.26 -16.94 -22.80
CA TYR A 465 -34.18 -17.57 -21.47
C TYR A 465 -35.30 -17.10 -20.53
N MET A 466 -35.80 -15.86 -20.68
CA MET A 466 -36.90 -15.35 -19.86
C MET A 466 -38.22 -16.05 -20.21
N PHE A 467 -38.48 -16.27 -21.50
CA PHE A 467 -39.67 -16.99 -21.93
C PHE A 467 -39.56 -18.51 -21.72
N ARG A 468 -38.36 -19.09 -21.80
CA ARG A 468 -38.08 -20.46 -21.33
C ARG A 468 -38.49 -20.61 -19.87
N LEU A 469 -38.05 -19.68 -19.01
CA LEU A 469 -38.40 -19.67 -17.59
C LEU A 469 -39.91 -19.55 -17.39
N TYR A 470 -40.56 -18.63 -18.12
CA TYR A 470 -42.01 -18.42 -18.02
C TYR A 470 -42.82 -19.65 -18.44
N PHE A 471 -42.54 -20.23 -19.61
CA PHE A 471 -43.31 -21.39 -20.12
C PHE A 471 -43.17 -22.60 -19.21
N LEU A 472 -41.93 -22.94 -18.78
CA LEU A 472 -41.69 -24.08 -17.89
C LEU A 472 -42.31 -23.92 -16.50
N THR A 473 -42.50 -22.68 -16.03
CA THR A 473 -43.08 -22.41 -14.71
C THR A 473 -44.61 -22.36 -14.74
N PHE A 474 -45.21 -21.64 -15.71
CA PHE A 474 -46.64 -21.29 -15.66
C PHE A 474 -47.52 -22.10 -16.62
N THR A 475 -46.97 -22.66 -17.70
CA THR A 475 -47.72 -23.43 -18.71
C THR A 475 -47.54 -24.94 -18.53
N GLY A 476 -48.22 -25.76 -19.33
CA GLY A 476 -48.18 -27.21 -19.18
C GLY A 476 -48.91 -27.76 -17.95
N THR A 477 -48.49 -28.94 -17.52
CA THR A 477 -49.02 -29.71 -16.39
C THR A 477 -48.32 -29.32 -15.08
N TYR A 478 -49.02 -29.48 -13.95
CA TYR A 478 -48.43 -29.22 -12.64
C TYR A 478 -47.56 -30.41 -12.21
N ARG A 479 -46.28 -30.14 -11.90
CA ARG A 479 -45.25 -31.18 -11.63
C ARG A 479 -44.66 -31.14 -10.21
N SER A 480 -44.92 -30.09 -9.44
CA SER A 480 -44.26 -29.86 -8.14
C SER A 480 -44.84 -30.67 -6.97
N GLY A 481 -45.86 -31.50 -7.20
CA GLY A 481 -46.55 -32.29 -6.17
C GLY A 481 -45.89 -33.62 -5.78
N ALA A 482 -44.79 -34.02 -6.42
CA ALA A 482 -44.14 -35.33 -6.20
C ALA A 482 -43.13 -35.35 -5.02
N HIS A 483 -43.07 -34.29 -4.20
CA HIS A 483 -42.10 -34.13 -3.11
C HIS A 483 -42.51 -34.78 -1.77
N GLY A 484 -43.47 -35.71 -1.77
CA GLY A 484 -44.02 -36.35 -0.56
C GLY A 484 -43.74 -37.84 -0.35
N ASP A 485 -43.01 -38.52 -1.24
CA ASP A 485 -42.88 -39.99 -1.22
C ASP A 485 -41.44 -40.50 -0.95
N ASP A 486 -40.69 -39.87 -0.05
CA ASP A 486 -39.44 -40.45 0.45
C ASP A 486 -39.53 -40.77 1.96
N GLU A 487 -39.71 -42.08 2.22
CA GLU A 487 -39.23 -42.88 3.35
C GLU A 487 -39.45 -42.40 4.81
N HIS A 488 -40.66 -42.62 5.32
CA HIS A 488 -40.81 -43.21 6.66
C HIS A 488 -41.93 -44.26 6.66
N GLY A 489 -41.54 -45.53 6.59
CA GLY A 489 -42.43 -46.65 6.86
C GLY A 489 -42.88 -46.65 8.33
N HIS A 490 -44.18 -46.69 8.56
CA HIS A 490 -44.90 -47.80 9.19
C HIS A 490 -46.31 -47.35 9.64
N ASP A 491 -47.29 -48.07 9.11
CA ASP A 491 -48.58 -48.45 9.71
C ASP A 491 -48.99 -47.74 11.03
N SER A 492 -50.05 -46.93 10.96
CA SER A 492 -51.09 -46.97 11.99
C SER A 492 -52.41 -46.41 11.48
N HIS A 493 -53.40 -47.30 11.40
CA HIS A 493 -54.80 -46.93 11.41
C HIS A 493 -55.15 -46.26 12.75
N GLY A 494 -55.94 -45.18 12.73
CA GLY A 494 -56.82 -44.86 13.85
C GLY A 494 -56.95 -43.39 14.24
N HIS A 495 -58.18 -42.90 14.02
CA HIS A 495 -58.91 -41.90 14.81
C HIS A 495 -58.62 -40.42 14.56
N GLY A 496 -59.68 -39.75 14.10
CA GLY A 496 -59.72 -38.31 13.92
C GLY A 496 -59.70 -37.56 15.25
N HIS A 497 -59.07 -36.40 15.19
CA HIS A 497 -59.46 -35.20 15.91
C HIS A 497 -59.15 -33.99 15.04
N ASP A 498 -59.99 -32.99 15.17
CA ASP A 498 -60.05 -31.76 14.40
C ASP A 498 -58.74 -30.95 14.52
N ASP A 499 -57.93 -30.98 13.46
CA ASP A 499 -56.87 -30.00 13.25
C ASP A 499 -57.03 -29.38 11.86
N HIS A 500 -56.98 -28.06 11.83
CA HIS A 500 -57.43 -27.25 10.71
C HIS A 500 -56.55 -27.42 9.46
N GLY A 501 -57.13 -28.04 8.43
CA GLY A 501 -56.93 -27.80 6.99
C GLY A 501 -55.55 -27.32 6.51
N TYR A 502 -54.61 -28.27 6.35
CA TYR A 502 -53.49 -28.09 5.42
C TYR A 502 -53.89 -28.68 4.06
N ASP A 503 -54.35 -27.83 3.13
CA ASP A 503 -54.57 -28.23 1.75
C ASP A 503 -53.19 -28.35 1.07
N PRO A 504 -52.78 -29.54 0.54
CA PRO A 504 -51.47 -29.72 -0.09
C PRO A 504 -51.31 -28.95 -1.41
N HIS A 505 -52.34 -28.22 -1.82
CA HIS A 505 -52.39 -27.50 -3.08
C HIS A 505 -51.76 -26.10 -2.97
N PRO A 506 -50.95 -25.68 -3.96
CA PRO A 506 -50.40 -24.34 -4.00
C PRO A 506 -51.51 -23.29 -3.98
N HIS A 507 -51.38 -22.30 -3.09
CA HIS A 507 -52.31 -21.18 -3.02
C HIS A 507 -51.61 -19.86 -3.34
N ASP A 508 -52.41 -18.86 -3.69
CA ASP A 508 -51.92 -17.51 -3.91
C ASP A 508 -51.47 -16.87 -2.58
N GLY A 509 -50.59 -15.88 -2.65
CA GLY A 509 -50.09 -15.16 -1.48
C GLY A 509 -51.14 -14.24 -0.86
N GLY A 510 -50.88 -13.80 0.37
CA GLY A 510 -51.64 -12.72 1.01
C GLY A 510 -51.54 -11.39 0.25
N TRP A 511 -52.25 -10.37 0.74
CA TRP A 511 -52.21 -9.02 0.15
C TRP A 511 -50.81 -8.42 0.21
N GLU A 512 -50.01 -8.80 1.21
CA GLU A 512 -48.63 -8.39 1.43
C GLU A 512 -47.72 -8.79 0.26
N ILE A 513 -48.01 -9.92 -0.38
CA ILE A 513 -47.27 -10.43 -1.55
C ILE A 513 -47.86 -9.84 -2.83
N ASN A 514 -49.18 -9.85 -2.96
CA ASN A 514 -49.87 -9.51 -4.19
C ASN A 514 -49.89 -8.01 -4.51
N LEU A 515 -49.96 -7.13 -3.51
CA LEU A 515 -49.95 -5.68 -3.72
C LEU A 515 -48.60 -5.20 -4.30
N PRO A 516 -47.42 -5.54 -3.72
CA PRO A 516 -46.14 -5.22 -4.32
C PRO A 516 -46.00 -5.72 -5.76
N LEU A 517 -46.41 -6.95 -6.03
CA LEU A 517 -46.34 -7.52 -7.39
C LEU A 517 -47.21 -6.75 -8.39
N ALA A 518 -48.44 -6.38 -8.01
CA ALA A 518 -49.34 -5.64 -8.88
C ALA A 518 -48.78 -4.24 -9.21
N VAL A 519 -48.25 -3.52 -8.21
CA VAL A 519 -47.67 -2.18 -8.40
C VAL A 519 -46.42 -2.25 -9.28
N LEU A 520 -45.52 -3.22 -9.03
CA LEU A 520 -44.30 -3.39 -9.82
C LEU A 520 -44.61 -3.86 -11.26
N GLY A 521 -45.59 -4.75 -11.44
CA GLY A 521 -46.05 -5.21 -12.74
C GLY A 521 -46.67 -4.08 -13.58
N ALA A 522 -47.46 -3.20 -12.96
CA ALA A 522 -47.94 -1.99 -13.62
C ALA A 522 -46.78 -1.06 -14.00
N GLY A 523 -45.80 -0.88 -13.09
CA GLY A 523 -44.58 -0.13 -13.36
C GLY A 523 -43.80 -0.67 -14.56
N ALA A 524 -43.68 -1.98 -14.71
CA ALA A 524 -43.02 -2.64 -15.85
C ALA A 524 -43.66 -2.30 -17.22
N VAL A 525 -44.92 -1.85 -17.24
CA VAL A 525 -45.58 -1.37 -18.46
C VAL A 525 -45.44 0.15 -18.59
N CYS A 526 -45.81 0.90 -17.55
CA CYS A 526 -46.04 2.33 -17.64
C CYS A 526 -44.76 3.18 -17.64
N VAL A 527 -43.74 2.83 -16.85
CA VAL A 527 -42.64 3.77 -16.56
C VAL A 527 -41.74 4.05 -17.76
N GLY A 528 -41.72 3.17 -18.77
CA GLY A 528 -40.95 3.41 -19.99
C GLY A 528 -41.58 4.45 -20.93
N TRP A 529 -42.87 4.76 -20.76
CA TRP A 529 -43.53 5.81 -21.55
C TRP A 529 -43.04 7.22 -21.20
N LEU A 530 -42.21 7.36 -20.16
CA LEU A 530 -41.55 8.63 -19.82
C LEU A 530 -40.41 8.98 -20.79
N GLY A 531 -39.80 7.98 -21.43
CA GLY A 531 -38.67 8.13 -22.37
C GLY A 531 -39.07 7.76 -23.79
N LEU A 532 -40.10 8.42 -24.33
CA LEU A 532 -40.56 8.13 -25.69
C LEU A 532 -39.50 8.49 -26.73
N PRO A 533 -39.17 7.58 -27.67
CA PRO A 533 -38.23 7.84 -28.74
C PRO A 533 -38.65 9.03 -29.61
N HIS A 534 -37.67 9.78 -30.10
CA HIS A 534 -37.89 10.93 -30.99
C HIS A 534 -38.71 10.60 -32.25
N ALA A 535 -38.71 9.33 -32.68
CA ALA A 535 -39.52 8.83 -33.81
C ALA A 535 -41.04 9.02 -33.63
N PHE A 536 -41.54 9.11 -32.38
CA PHE A 536 -42.98 9.29 -32.11
C PHE A 536 -43.41 10.77 -32.10
N HIS A 537 -42.49 11.72 -32.25
CA HIS A 537 -42.75 13.17 -32.18
C HIS A 537 -43.48 13.63 -30.90
N LEU A 538 -43.40 12.83 -29.83
CA LEU A 538 -43.95 13.14 -28.52
C LEU A 538 -42.85 13.68 -27.59
N PRO A 539 -43.20 14.42 -26.52
CA PRO A 539 -42.18 15.00 -25.64
C PRO A 539 -41.42 13.90 -24.87
N ASN A 540 -40.09 13.88 -25.00
CA ASN A 540 -39.21 12.99 -24.25
C ASN A 540 -38.93 13.60 -22.86
N TRP A 541 -39.78 13.29 -21.88
CA TRP A 541 -39.64 13.81 -20.51
C TRP A 541 -38.37 13.32 -19.81
N TRP A 542 -37.95 12.08 -20.10
CA TRP A 542 -36.73 11.51 -19.56
C TRP A 542 -35.49 12.29 -19.98
N GLY A 543 -35.36 12.52 -21.28
CA GLY A 543 -34.23 13.25 -21.88
C GLY A 543 -34.08 14.63 -21.26
N GLY A 544 -35.15 15.43 -21.30
CA GLY A 544 -35.16 16.76 -20.72
C GLY A 544 -34.86 16.76 -19.22
N TRP A 545 -35.28 15.74 -18.46
CA TRP A 545 -34.98 15.64 -17.02
C TRP A 545 -33.49 15.42 -16.73
N MET A 546 -32.85 14.48 -17.44
CA MET A 546 -31.47 14.05 -17.18
C MET A 546 -30.39 15.02 -17.65
N GLU A 547 -30.70 15.92 -18.59
CA GLU A 547 -29.74 16.87 -19.19
C GLU A 547 -29.01 17.74 -18.16
N ALA A 548 -29.68 18.09 -17.06
CA ALA A 548 -29.10 18.93 -16.01
C ALA A 548 -27.96 18.23 -15.25
N SER A 549 -27.94 16.90 -15.18
CA SER A 549 -27.04 16.15 -14.27
C SER A 549 -26.16 15.12 -14.97
N ILE A 550 -26.34 14.89 -16.27
CA ILE A 550 -25.55 13.92 -17.05
C ILE A 550 -25.05 14.58 -18.32
N ALA A 551 -23.73 14.62 -18.51
CA ALA A 551 -23.11 15.00 -19.78
C ALA A 551 -23.20 13.87 -20.82
N TYR A 552 -23.28 14.25 -22.10
CA TYR A 552 -23.40 13.36 -23.25
C TYR A 552 -22.31 13.62 -24.30
N LEU A 553 -22.05 12.63 -25.15
CA LEU A 553 -21.36 12.87 -26.42
C LEU A 553 -22.30 13.63 -27.38
N PRO A 554 -21.75 14.47 -28.28
CA PRO A 554 -22.55 15.04 -29.38
C PRO A 554 -23.20 13.94 -30.22
N GLY A 555 -24.51 14.04 -30.46
CA GLY A 555 -25.32 13.02 -31.15
C GLY A 555 -25.99 12.02 -30.21
N HIS A 556 -25.79 12.13 -28.90
CA HIS A 556 -26.41 11.31 -27.85
C HIS A 556 -27.26 12.14 -26.88
N GLY A 557 -27.43 13.45 -27.14
CA GLY A 557 -28.24 14.36 -26.35
C GLY A 557 -29.74 14.26 -26.67
N PRO A 558 -30.62 14.54 -25.70
CA PRO A 558 -32.08 14.50 -25.88
C PRO A 558 -32.64 15.62 -26.77
N HIS A 559 -31.83 16.59 -27.16
CA HIS A 559 -32.18 17.72 -28.03
C HIS A 559 -31.34 17.81 -29.30
N ASP A 560 -30.47 16.82 -29.56
CA ASP A 560 -29.73 16.80 -30.81
C ASP A 560 -30.73 16.58 -31.97
N GLU A 561 -30.73 17.47 -32.97
CA GLU A 561 -31.47 17.24 -34.19
C GLU A 561 -30.94 15.94 -34.82
N ILE A 562 -31.76 14.88 -34.81
CA ILE A 562 -31.41 13.62 -35.45
C ILE A 562 -31.44 13.85 -36.96
N GLU A 563 -30.33 14.34 -37.52
CA GLU A 563 -30.18 14.60 -38.96
C GLU A 563 -30.39 13.31 -39.78
N ASN A 564 -30.06 12.15 -39.19
CA ASN A 564 -30.21 10.84 -39.82
C ASN A 564 -30.98 9.87 -38.91
N MET A 565 -32.21 9.52 -39.31
CA MET A 565 -33.04 8.55 -38.58
C MET A 565 -32.60 7.08 -38.76
N MET A 566 -31.62 6.79 -39.62
CA MET A 566 -31.17 5.41 -39.88
C MET A 566 -30.71 4.65 -38.62
N PRO A 567 -29.90 5.22 -37.70
CA PRO A 567 -29.50 4.53 -36.47
C PRO A 567 -30.69 4.22 -35.56
N VAL A 568 -31.71 5.09 -35.53
CA VAL A 568 -32.95 4.88 -34.76
C VAL A 568 -33.72 3.67 -35.31
N TYR A 569 -33.98 3.65 -36.62
CA TYR A 569 -34.70 2.54 -37.25
C TYR A 569 -33.92 1.22 -37.17
N LEU A 570 -32.59 1.27 -37.28
CA LEU A 570 -31.74 0.10 -37.13
C LEU A 570 -31.82 -0.46 -35.71
N ALA A 571 -31.69 0.39 -34.69
CA ALA A 571 -31.77 0.00 -33.29
C ALA A 571 -33.14 -0.62 -32.94
N MET A 572 -34.24 0.07 -33.27
CA MET A 572 -35.59 -0.43 -33.03
C MET A 572 -35.89 -1.73 -33.80
N GLY A 573 -35.43 -1.80 -35.05
CA GLY A 573 -35.59 -2.98 -35.90
C GLY A 573 -34.86 -4.20 -35.34
N LEU A 574 -33.57 -4.05 -35.00
CA LEU A 574 -32.76 -5.11 -34.40
C LEU A 574 -33.31 -5.55 -33.04
N GLY A 575 -33.67 -4.59 -32.18
CA GLY A 575 -34.25 -4.86 -30.86
C GLY A 575 -35.55 -5.66 -30.96
N THR A 576 -36.47 -5.23 -31.82
CA THR A 576 -37.76 -5.91 -32.03
C THR A 576 -37.58 -7.31 -32.63
N ILE A 577 -36.71 -7.48 -33.64
CA ILE A 577 -36.40 -8.78 -34.25
C ILE A 577 -35.79 -9.72 -33.21
N ALA A 578 -34.85 -9.23 -32.39
CA ALA A 578 -34.23 -10.00 -31.32
C ALA A 578 -35.26 -10.46 -30.28
N ALA A 579 -36.14 -9.55 -29.83
CA ALA A 579 -37.20 -9.85 -28.88
C ALA A 579 -38.19 -10.91 -29.42
N LEU A 580 -38.78 -10.65 -30.59
CA LEU A 580 -39.76 -11.56 -31.20
C LEU A 580 -39.15 -12.91 -31.58
N GLY A 581 -37.91 -12.91 -32.09
CA GLY A 581 -37.17 -14.12 -32.42
C GLY A 581 -36.90 -14.99 -31.19
N GLY A 582 -36.43 -14.40 -30.09
CA GLY A 582 -36.15 -15.12 -28.85
C GLY A 582 -37.42 -15.67 -28.19
N ILE A 583 -38.49 -14.87 -28.14
CA ILE A 583 -39.81 -15.29 -27.64
C ILE A 583 -40.37 -16.42 -28.51
N GLY A 584 -40.36 -16.26 -29.82
CA GLY A 584 -40.88 -17.24 -30.78
C GLY A 584 -40.15 -18.58 -30.68
N LEU A 585 -38.81 -18.55 -30.58
CA LEU A 585 -38.02 -19.77 -30.40
C LEU A 585 -38.33 -20.46 -29.06
N ALA A 586 -38.44 -19.70 -27.96
CA ALA A 586 -38.81 -20.26 -26.66
C ALA A 586 -40.22 -20.87 -26.67
N TYR A 587 -41.17 -20.22 -27.33
CA TYR A 587 -42.54 -20.73 -27.49
C TYR A 587 -42.56 -22.08 -28.22
N VAL A 588 -41.87 -22.19 -29.35
CA VAL A 588 -41.81 -23.45 -30.13
C VAL A 588 -41.13 -24.57 -29.35
N LEU A 589 -40.11 -24.25 -28.54
CA LEU A 589 -39.31 -25.26 -27.84
C LEU A 589 -39.86 -25.67 -26.46
N TYR A 590 -40.60 -24.80 -25.77
CA TYR A 590 -40.98 -25.04 -24.36
C TYR A 590 -42.45 -24.84 -24.03
N ASN A 591 -43.27 -24.24 -24.90
CA ASN A 591 -44.70 -24.10 -24.60
C ASN A 591 -45.38 -25.48 -24.52
N ASP A 592 -45.99 -25.79 -23.37
CA ASP A 592 -46.62 -27.08 -23.05
C ASP A 592 -45.71 -28.31 -23.27
N LYS A 593 -44.40 -28.12 -23.19
CA LYS A 593 -43.40 -29.20 -23.29
C LYS A 593 -42.72 -29.41 -21.97
N GLU A 594 -42.54 -30.67 -21.61
CA GLU A 594 -42.00 -31.05 -20.30
C GLU A 594 -40.48 -31.28 -20.31
N GLU A 595 -39.91 -31.60 -21.47
CA GLU A 595 -38.50 -31.97 -21.65
C GLU A 595 -37.62 -30.82 -22.16
N ASP A 596 -36.33 -30.86 -21.79
CA ASP A 596 -35.36 -29.89 -22.30
C ASP A 596 -34.97 -30.17 -23.77
N THR A 597 -35.75 -29.59 -24.68
CA THR A 597 -35.60 -29.83 -26.13
C THR A 597 -34.38 -29.10 -26.73
N PHE A 598 -33.91 -28.03 -26.09
CA PHE A 598 -32.83 -27.19 -26.61
C PHE A 598 -31.46 -27.66 -26.14
N THR A 599 -31.28 -27.84 -24.82
CA THR A 599 -29.95 -28.13 -24.26
C THR A 599 -29.43 -29.50 -24.67
N THR A 600 -30.33 -30.47 -24.89
CA THR A 600 -30.02 -31.80 -25.41
C THR A 600 -29.38 -31.80 -26.80
N LYS A 601 -29.56 -30.73 -27.58
CA LYS A 601 -28.95 -30.56 -28.92
C LYS A 601 -27.61 -29.84 -28.89
N ILE A 602 -27.21 -29.23 -27.76
CA ILE A 602 -25.93 -28.54 -27.62
C ILE A 602 -24.82 -29.59 -27.47
N PRO A 603 -23.66 -29.44 -28.12
CA PRO A 603 -22.51 -30.31 -27.89
C PRO A 603 -22.18 -30.38 -26.40
N LYS A 604 -22.05 -31.60 -25.83
CA LYS A 604 -21.87 -31.82 -24.38
C LYS A 604 -20.76 -30.95 -23.77
N GLY A 605 -19.64 -30.77 -24.47
CA GLY A 605 -18.55 -29.92 -24.00
C GLY A 605 -18.92 -28.44 -23.86
N LEU A 606 -19.69 -27.91 -24.82
CA LEU A 606 -20.17 -26.52 -24.78
C LEU A 606 -21.27 -26.35 -23.71
N PHE A 607 -22.19 -27.32 -23.61
CA PHE A 607 -23.19 -27.33 -22.55
C PHE A 607 -22.54 -27.30 -21.16
N ASN A 608 -21.60 -28.22 -20.90
CA ASN A 608 -20.89 -28.26 -19.62
C ASN A 608 -20.15 -26.95 -19.34
N LEU A 609 -19.51 -26.34 -20.35
CA LEU A 609 -18.83 -25.06 -20.18
C LEU A 609 -19.79 -23.94 -19.77
N MET A 610 -20.94 -23.82 -20.45
CA MET A 610 -21.96 -22.81 -20.13
C MET A 610 -22.64 -23.09 -18.78
N PHE A 611 -22.90 -24.36 -18.48
CA PHE A 611 -23.53 -24.80 -17.23
C PHE A 611 -22.61 -24.58 -16.02
N ASP A 612 -21.32 -24.89 -16.17
CA ASP A 612 -20.25 -24.60 -15.21
C ASP A 612 -19.78 -23.14 -15.27
N LYS A 613 -20.64 -22.22 -15.73
CA LYS A 613 -20.43 -20.77 -15.63
C LYS A 613 -19.14 -20.31 -16.32
N TRP A 614 -18.82 -20.89 -17.47
CA TRP A 614 -17.57 -20.69 -18.23
C TRP A 614 -16.29 -21.05 -17.45
N ARG A 615 -16.43 -21.79 -16.36
CA ARG A 615 -15.35 -22.19 -15.45
C ARG A 615 -14.51 -21.03 -14.91
N VAL A 616 -15.13 -19.85 -14.80
CA VAL A 616 -14.46 -18.64 -14.31
C VAL A 616 -14.12 -18.81 -12.83
N ASP A 617 -15.01 -19.41 -12.04
CA ASP A 617 -14.76 -19.76 -10.64
C ASP A 617 -13.50 -20.61 -10.45
N GLU A 618 -13.33 -21.65 -11.27
CA GLU A 618 -12.18 -22.55 -11.26
C GLU A 618 -10.90 -21.83 -11.69
N LEU A 619 -11.02 -20.95 -12.68
CA LEU A 619 -9.91 -20.12 -13.13
C LEU A 619 -9.41 -19.23 -11.98
N TYR A 620 -10.30 -18.48 -11.31
CA TYR A 620 -9.97 -17.69 -10.12
C TYR A 620 -9.37 -18.55 -9.00
N GLY A 621 -9.94 -19.73 -8.77
CA GLY A 621 -9.44 -20.72 -7.83
C GLY A 621 -7.98 -21.09 -8.12
N ALA A 622 -7.66 -21.34 -9.39
CA ALA A 622 -6.35 -21.76 -9.84
C ALA A 622 -5.31 -20.63 -9.90
N THR A 623 -5.68 -19.45 -10.40
CA THR A 623 -4.73 -18.36 -10.72
C THR A 623 -4.56 -17.35 -9.59
N ILE A 624 -5.59 -17.11 -8.78
CA ILE A 624 -5.56 -16.08 -7.73
C ILE A 624 -5.56 -16.73 -6.35
N LEU A 625 -6.56 -17.56 -6.06
CA LEU A 625 -6.77 -18.06 -4.69
C LEU A 625 -5.71 -19.07 -4.25
N ARG A 626 -5.34 -20.04 -5.10
CA ARG A 626 -4.30 -21.04 -4.76
C ARG A 626 -2.92 -20.40 -4.55
N PRO A 627 -2.42 -19.51 -5.42
CA PRO A 627 -1.14 -18.84 -5.20
C PRO A 627 -1.13 -17.97 -3.94
N ILE A 628 -2.18 -17.19 -3.67
CA ILE A 628 -2.26 -16.36 -2.46
C ILE A 628 -2.26 -17.24 -1.20
N ARG A 629 -3.02 -18.35 -1.18
CA ARG A 629 -2.99 -19.30 -0.05
C ARG A 629 -1.64 -20.01 0.10
N ALA A 630 -0.92 -20.23 -0.99
CA ALA A 630 0.44 -20.77 -0.93
C ALA A 630 1.40 -19.74 -0.33
N LEU A 631 1.34 -18.49 -0.79
CA LEU A 631 2.14 -17.38 -0.26
C LEU A 631 1.86 -17.14 1.23
N ALA A 632 0.59 -17.09 1.64
CA ALA A 632 0.21 -16.93 3.04
C ALA A 632 0.77 -18.06 3.93
N ARG A 633 0.77 -19.31 3.45
CA ARG A 633 1.40 -20.44 4.16
C ARG A 633 2.92 -20.30 4.22
N ILE A 634 3.57 -19.83 3.15
CA ILE A 634 5.01 -19.58 3.15
C ILE A 634 5.36 -18.48 4.17
N VAL A 635 4.66 -17.36 4.15
CA VAL A 635 4.87 -16.24 5.09
C VAL A 635 4.64 -16.71 6.53
N GLY A 636 3.55 -17.45 6.79
CA GLY A 636 3.28 -18.01 8.12
C GLY A 636 4.35 -19.01 8.58
N ASN A 637 4.86 -19.84 7.67
CA ASN A 637 5.96 -20.76 7.99
C ASN A 637 7.25 -19.99 8.30
N VAL A 638 7.57 -18.94 7.54
CA VAL A 638 8.75 -18.08 7.77
C VAL A 638 8.64 -17.40 9.12
N ASP A 639 7.48 -16.85 9.47
CA ASP A 639 7.22 -16.24 10.77
C ASP A 639 7.47 -17.25 11.92
N GLN A 640 6.85 -18.43 11.84
CA GLN A 640 6.99 -19.48 12.85
C GLN A 640 8.41 -20.07 12.93
N THR A 641 9.16 -20.16 11.84
CA THR A 641 10.51 -20.73 11.85
C THR A 641 11.59 -19.71 12.17
N PHE A 642 11.53 -18.53 11.57
CA PHE A 642 12.56 -17.50 11.73
C PHE A 642 12.30 -16.63 12.96
N VAL A 643 11.11 -16.07 13.10
CA VAL A 643 10.79 -15.17 14.22
C VAL A 643 10.64 -15.97 15.50
N ASP A 644 9.73 -16.94 15.53
CA ASP A 644 9.51 -17.73 16.75
C ASP A 644 10.64 -18.74 17.00
N GLY A 645 11.07 -19.47 15.96
CA GLY A 645 12.07 -20.52 16.10
C GLY A 645 13.48 -20.00 16.35
N ILE A 646 13.97 -19.05 15.54
CA ILE A 646 15.35 -18.54 15.64
C ILE A 646 15.41 -17.36 16.59
N LEU A 647 14.69 -16.27 16.34
CA LEU A 647 14.86 -15.06 17.15
C LEU A 647 14.40 -15.28 18.60
N ALA A 648 13.15 -15.71 18.81
CA ALA A 648 12.65 -15.96 20.16
C ALA A 648 13.25 -17.24 20.78
N GLY A 649 13.36 -18.32 20.01
CA GLY A 649 13.91 -19.59 20.49
C GLY A 649 15.40 -19.54 20.85
N LEU A 650 16.25 -18.89 20.05
CA LEU A 650 17.68 -18.77 20.34
C LEU A 650 17.92 -17.86 21.55
N THR A 651 17.24 -16.72 21.62
CA THR A 651 17.38 -15.80 22.76
C THR A 651 16.96 -16.48 24.06
N ALA A 652 15.81 -17.17 24.07
CA ALA A 652 15.37 -17.97 25.23
C ALA A 652 16.38 -19.05 25.60
N ARG A 653 16.95 -19.76 24.62
CA ARG A 653 17.99 -20.78 24.86
C ARG A 653 19.26 -20.17 25.44
N VAL A 654 19.78 -19.09 24.86
CA VAL A 654 20.99 -18.41 25.35
C VAL A 654 20.79 -17.95 26.79
N VAL A 655 19.66 -17.34 27.12
CA VAL A 655 19.34 -16.91 28.50
C VAL A 655 19.25 -18.12 29.43
N SER A 656 18.54 -19.19 29.03
CA SER A 656 18.39 -20.40 29.85
C SER A 656 19.73 -21.12 30.10
N VAL A 657 20.59 -21.19 29.09
CA VAL A 657 21.93 -21.80 29.21
C VAL A 657 22.83 -20.93 30.07
N SER A 658 22.80 -19.61 29.88
CA SER A 658 23.56 -18.67 30.70
C SER A 658 23.14 -18.73 32.17
N GLY A 659 21.83 -18.79 32.43
CA GLY A 659 21.29 -19.00 33.76
C GLY A 659 21.71 -20.35 34.36
N TRP A 660 21.62 -21.44 33.58
CA TRP A 660 22.09 -22.75 33.99
C TRP A 660 23.59 -22.76 34.33
N LEU A 661 24.44 -22.14 33.50
CA LEU A 661 25.87 -22.00 33.76
C LEU A 661 26.12 -21.19 35.03
N ALA A 662 25.44 -20.04 35.20
CA ALA A 662 25.56 -19.21 36.39
C ALA A 662 25.19 -19.98 37.67
N THR A 663 24.16 -20.84 37.62
CA THR A 663 23.83 -21.70 38.78
C THR A 663 24.92 -22.71 39.10
N ARG A 664 25.74 -23.16 38.14
CA ARG A 664 26.85 -24.09 38.40
C ARG A 664 28.04 -23.43 39.11
N VAL A 665 28.17 -22.11 39.04
CA VAL A 665 29.17 -21.35 39.83
C VAL A 665 28.86 -21.44 41.33
N GLN A 666 27.58 -21.60 41.69
CA GLN A 666 27.12 -21.74 43.07
C GLN A 666 27.15 -23.22 43.52
N THR A 667 28.33 -23.69 43.94
CA THR A 667 28.55 -25.11 44.30
C THR A 667 28.10 -25.48 45.72
N GLY A 668 27.70 -24.52 46.55
CA GLY A 668 27.35 -24.72 47.96
C GLY A 668 28.55 -24.98 48.88
N SER A 669 29.78 -24.98 48.35
CA SER A 669 31.01 -25.13 49.12
C SER A 669 31.50 -23.79 49.66
N VAL A 670 31.55 -23.64 50.98
CA VAL A 670 32.03 -22.42 51.64
C VAL A 670 33.48 -22.09 51.26
N HIS A 671 34.32 -23.12 51.04
CA HIS A 671 35.72 -22.94 50.62
C HIS A 671 35.83 -22.31 49.22
N ALA A 672 34.97 -22.70 48.28
CA ALA A 672 34.96 -22.14 46.94
C ALA A 672 34.56 -20.65 46.95
N TYR A 673 33.60 -20.28 47.80
CA TYR A 673 33.20 -18.88 47.97
C TYR A 673 34.29 -18.03 48.60
N GLY A 674 34.98 -18.54 49.64
CA GLY A 674 36.12 -17.85 50.25
C GLY A 674 37.26 -17.63 49.25
N PHE A 675 37.57 -18.63 48.42
CA PHE A 675 38.58 -18.50 47.36
C PHE A 675 38.18 -17.44 46.31
N GLY A 676 36.93 -17.47 45.84
CA GLY A 676 36.42 -16.48 44.89
C GLY A 676 36.44 -15.04 45.42
N MET A 677 36.05 -14.84 46.68
CA MET A 677 36.14 -13.53 47.34
C MET A 677 37.58 -13.05 47.45
N THR A 678 38.51 -13.95 47.78
CA THR A 678 39.94 -13.62 47.88
C THR A 678 40.49 -13.20 46.52
N LEU A 679 40.18 -13.92 45.44
CA LEU A 679 40.56 -13.52 44.08
C LEU A 679 39.97 -12.16 43.68
N GLY A 680 38.70 -11.91 44.03
CA GLY A 680 38.07 -10.61 43.77
C GLY A 680 38.78 -9.46 44.51
N VAL A 681 39.12 -9.66 45.78
CA VAL A 681 39.88 -8.69 46.58
C VAL A 681 41.28 -8.50 46.00
N LEU A 682 41.98 -9.57 45.63
CA LEU A 682 43.29 -9.48 44.99
C LEU A 682 43.24 -8.73 43.66
N GLY A 683 42.21 -8.95 42.85
CA GLY A 683 42.01 -8.22 41.59
C GLY A 683 41.73 -6.74 41.80
N LEU A 684 40.90 -6.40 42.78
CA LEU A 684 40.64 -5.00 43.16
C LEU A 684 41.88 -4.33 43.74
N LEU A 685 42.66 -5.04 44.56
CA LEU A 685 43.94 -4.53 45.09
C LEU A 685 44.95 -4.34 43.97
N TRP A 686 45.05 -5.27 43.02
CA TRP A 686 45.92 -5.13 41.86
C TRP A 686 45.55 -3.89 41.04
N TRP A 687 44.26 -3.70 40.76
CA TRP A 687 43.77 -2.52 40.04
C TRP A 687 43.97 -1.21 40.82
N ALA A 688 43.87 -1.25 42.16
CA ALA A 688 44.08 -0.08 43.00
C ALA A 688 45.56 0.28 43.19
N VAL A 689 46.44 -0.72 43.21
CA VAL A 689 47.89 -0.52 43.42
C VAL A 689 48.58 -0.11 42.13
N ASN A 690 48.24 -0.70 40.99
CA ASN A 690 48.90 -0.37 39.73
C ASN A 690 48.30 0.90 39.12
N PRO A 691 49.12 1.93 38.84
CA PRO A 691 48.63 3.11 38.17
C PRO A 691 48.21 2.78 36.73
N HIS A 692 47.11 3.39 36.29
CA HIS A 692 46.53 3.21 34.96
C HIS A 692 46.27 4.58 34.28
N ALA A 693 47.13 5.56 34.56
CA ALA A 693 47.00 6.91 34.00
C ALA A 693 47.40 6.90 32.51
N GLU A 694 46.59 7.53 31.66
CA GLU A 694 46.95 7.74 30.25
C GLU A 694 47.72 9.07 30.13
N LEU A 695 48.88 9.03 29.48
CA LEU A 695 49.72 10.20 29.20
C LEU A 695 49.47 10.67 27.77
N THR A 696 49.17 11.95 27.61
CA THR A 696 49.05 12.63 26.31
C THR A 696 50.08 13.74 26.22
N VAL A 697 50.66 13.94 25.04
CA VAL A 697 51.70 14.96 24.83
C VAL A 697 51.26 15.90 23.72
N GLU A 698 51.33 17.21 23.98
CA GLU A 698 50.96 18.25 23.03
C GLU A 698 52.17 19.16 22.77
N VAL A 699 52.42 19.50 21.50
CA VAL A 699 53.44 20.49 21.12
C VAL A 699 52.72 21.80 20.84
N VAL A 700 52.91 22.79 21.71
CA VAL A 700 52.28 24.10 21.58
C VAL A 700 53.36 25.11 21.21
N GLY A 701 53.40 25.47 19.93
CA GLY A 701 54.47 26.32 19.38
C GLY A 701 55.81 25.60 19.45
N GLU A 702 56.65 26.01 20.39
CA GLU A 702 57.99 25.45 20.60
C GLU A 702 58.20 24.90 22.01
N GLN A 703 57.11 24.70 22.75
CA GLN A 703 57.10 24.03 24.04
C GLN A 703 56.44 22.66 23.90
N VAL A 704 56.98 21.67 24.61
CA VAL A 704 56.35 20.36 24.78
C VAL A 704 55.60 20.37 26.10
N VAL A 705 54.28 20.20 26.05
CA VAL A 705 53.42 20.10 27.23
C VAL A 705 53.00 18.64 27.41
N LEU A 706 53.28 18.10 28.60
CA LEU A 706 52.85 16.74 28.98
C LEU A 706 51.55 16.85 29.79
N HIS A 707 50.50 16.20 29.31
CA HIS A 707 49.18 16.11 29.95
C HIS A 707 48.94 14.70 30.47
N ALA A 708 48.91 14.52 31.78
CA ALA A 708 48.53 13.24 32.39
C ALA A 708 47.03 13.23 32.77
N ALA A 709 46.26 12.25 32.32
CA ALA A 709 44.85 12.17 32.66
C ALA A 709 44.66 12.00 34.19
N PRO A 710 43.86 12.84 34.87
CA PRO A 710 43.73 12.79 36.33
C PRO A 710 43.04 11.50 36.78
N GLY A 711 43.74 10.69 37.59
CA GLY A 711 43.20 9.50 38.24
C GLY A 711 42.94 9.70 39.74
N MET A 712 42.14 8.82 40.35
CA MET A 712 41.73 8.96 41.75
C MET A 712 42.92 8.73 42.69
N GLY A 713 43.54 9.83 43.16
CA GLY A 713 44.67 9.80 44.08
C GLY A 713 46.02 9.50 43.43
N TYR A 714 46.15 9.73 42.12
CA TYR A 714 47.45 9.67 41.45
C TYR A 714 48.27 10.94 41.72
N THR A 715 49.56 10.75 41.94
CA THR A 715 50.54 11.83 42.00
C THR A 715 51.60 11.60 40.93
N TYR A 716 52.07 12.67 40.33
CA TYR A 716 53.00 12.62 39.22
C TYR A 716 54.32 13.26 39.63
N ALA A 717 55.43 12.67 39.22
CA ALA A 717 56.76 13.25 39.35
C ALA A 717 57.49 13.15 38.02
N PHE A 718 58.31 14.13 37.73
CA PHE A 718 59.03 14.21 36.46
C PHE A 718 60.53 14.22 36.74
N ASP A 719 61.27 13.38 36.00
CA ASP A 719 62.73 13.37 36.03
C ASP A 719 63.21 13.85 34.65
N GLY A 720 63.55 15.14 34.57
CA GLY A 720 64.32 15.69 33.47
C GLY A 720 65.79 15.61 33.88
N ASN A 721 66.62 14.94 33.09
CA ASN A 721 68.01 14.64 33.44
C ASN A 721 68.76 15.86 34.04
N GLY A 722 69.53 15.61 35.10
CA GLY A 722 70.04 16.56 36.10
C GLY A 722 71.02 17.64 35.65
N ASN A 723 71.10 17.96 34.36
CA ASN A 723 71.94 19.03 33.80
C ASN A 723 71.14 20.18 33.18
N ASN A 724 69.81 20.23 33.33
CA ASN A 724 69.03 21.41 32.92
C ASN A 724 69.41 22.63 33.79
N HIS A 725 70.43 23.36 33.35
CA HIS A 725 71.04 24.47 34.09
C HIS A 725 70.09 25.67 34.25
N SER A 726 68.97 25.70 33.52
CA SER A 726 68.09 26.86 33.42
C SER A 726 66.93 26.90 34.44
N GLN A 727 66.56 25.76 35.05
CA GLN A 727 65.51 25.71 36.08
C GLN A 727 65.93 24.85 37.28
N ARG A 728 66.52 25.49 38.31
CA ARG A 728 66.92 24.85 39.57
C ARG A 728 65.76 24.29 40.43
N GLN A 729 64.51 24.36 39.97
CA GLN A 729 63.36 23.86 40.73
C GLN A 729 63.08 22.36 40.52
N PHE A 730 63.69 21.70 39.53
CA PHE A 730 63.30 20.34 39.13
C PHE A 730 64.46 19.34 39.02
N VAL A 731 65.54 19.55 39.79
CA VAL A 731 66.66 18.60 39.87
C VAL A 731 66.51 17.75 41.13
N SER A 732 66.16 16.47 40.98
CA SER A 732 66.17 15.51 42.10
C SER A 732 67.55 14.85 42.24
N HIS A 733 68.04 14.73 43.48
CA HIS A 733 69.24 13.96 43.80
C HIS A 733 68.83 12.63 44.45
N GLY A 734 68.51 11.63 43.62
CA GLY A 734 68.27 10.25 44.02
C GLY A 734 66.79 9.87 44.22
N GLU A 735 66.50 8.57 44.16
CA GLU A 735 65.15 7.96 44.17
C GLU A 735 64.21 8.43 45.31
N GLY A 736 64.74 9.00 46.38
CA GLY A 736 63.98 9.44 47.55
C GLY A 736 63.51 10.90 47.56
N ASP A 737 63.96 11.75 46.62
CA ASP A 737 63.82 13.22 46.71
C ASP A 737 63.09 13.84 45.49
N ARG A 738 62.21 13.06 44.83
CA ARG A 738 61.37 13.55 43.73
C ARG A 738 60.23 14.45 44.26
N ASP A 739 60.01 15.61 43.64
CA ASP A 739 58.90 16.50 43.98
C ASP A 739 57.60 16.00 43.33
N TRP A 740 56.71 15.44 44.13
CA TRP A 740 55.45 14.84 43.65
C TRP A 740 54.35 15.90 43.58
N GLY A 741 53.96 16.27 42.36
CA GLY A 741 52.90 17.23 42.09
C GLY A 741 51.53 16.59 41.87
N SER A 742 50.47 17.34 42.18
CA SER A 742 49.08 16.99 41.84
C SER A 742 48.59 17.64 40.55
N SER A 743 49.42 18.47 39.90
CA SER A 743 49.08 19.12 38.63
C SER A 743 49.39 18.18 37.47
N PRO A 744 48.43 17.94 36.56
CA PRO A 744 48.59 17.03 35.42
C PRO A 744 49.37 17.62 34.24
N ASP A 745 49.63 18.93 34.24
CA ASP A 745 50.21 19.67 33.11
C ASP A 745 51.61 20.21 33.47
N PHE A 746 52.59 20.04 32.57
CA PHE A 746 54.00 20.40 32.81
C PHE A 746 54.69 21.00 31.56
N GLU A 747 55.50 22.06 31.73
CA GLU A 747 56.12 22.86 30.65
C GLU A 747 57.66 22.98 30.77
N PRO A 748 58.45 21.96 30.37
CA PRO A 748 59.92 22.04 30.40
C PRO A 748 60.53 22.82 29.23
N HIS A 749 61.63 23.54 29.49
CA HIS A 749 62.49 24.16 28.47
C HIS A 749 63.82 23.38 28.37
N TYR A 750 64.26 23.05 27.14
CA TYR A 750 65.43 22.20 26.88
C TYR A 750 66.49 22.89 26.01
N PHE A 751 67.76 22.60 26.26
CA PHE A 751 68.92 23.08 25.50
C PHE A 751 69.74 21.92 24.90
N ALA A 752 70.60 22.20 23.92
CA ALA A 752 71.42 21.17 23.27
C ALA A 752 72.38 20.44 24.26
N GLU A 753 72.82 21.12 25.31
CA GLU A 753 73.63 20.55 26.40
C GLU A 753 72.87 19.51 27.25
N ASP A 754 71.54 19.49 27.15
CA ASP A 754 70.68 18.54 27.88
C ASP A 754 70.53 17.19 27.14
N CYS A 755 71.13 17.05 25.94
CA CYS A 755 71.04 15.85 25.12
C CYS A 755 71.75 14.66 25.78
N ASN A 756 70.98 13.62 26.09
CA ASN A 756 71.50 12.41 26.71
C ASN A 756 71.96 11.37 25.69
N ARG A 757 71.60 11.53 24.41
CA ARG A 757 72.04 10.73 23.26
C ARG A 757 72.08 11.61 22.01
N PHE A 758 72.90 11.22 21.03
CA PHE A 758 72.92 11.85 19.72
C PHE A 758 72.68 10.79 18.65
N LEU A 759 71.82 11.13 17.70
CA LEU A 759 71.47 10.27 16.58
C LEU A 759 72.03 10.86 15.29
N LEU A 760 72.54 10.01 14.41
CA LEU A 760 72.74 10.35 13.00
C LEU A 760 71.49 9.94 12.23
N SER A 761 70.72 10.91 11.76
CA SER A 761 69.53 10.67 10.93
C SER A 761 69.92 10.74 9.46
N VAL A 762 69.51 9.75 8.67
CA VAL A 762 69.77 9.71 7.23
C VAL A 762 68.72 10.58 6.51
N GLU A 763 69.15 11.59 5.74
CA GLU A 763 68.22 12.42 4.96
C GLU A 763 68.05 11.94 3.51
N THR A 764 69.03 11.20 2.99
CA THR A 764 68.95 10.65 1.63
C THR A 764 68.06 9.41 1.60
N GLU A 765 67.01 9.38 0.76
CA GLU A 765 66.18 8.17 0.58
C GLU A 765 67.01 7.03 -0.01
N HIS A 766 67.48 6.12 0.85
CA HIS A 766 68.23 4.94 0.45
C HIS A 766 67.58 3.65 1.02
N PRO A 767 67.18 2.68 0.19
CA PRO A 767 66.34 1.55 0.60
C PRO A 767 67.02 0.52 1.52
N ARG A 768 68.30 0.70 1.84
CA ARG A 768 69.10 -0.21 2.69
C ARG A 768 69.68 0.44 3.94
N LEU A 769 69.50 1.75 4.14
CA LEU A 769 70.00 2.44 5.32
C LEU A 769 68.90 2.51 6.39
N PRO A 770 69.22 2.30 7.69
CA PRO A 770 68.29 2.61 8.77
C PRO A 770 68.02 4.12 8.79
N GLU A 771 66.80 4.53 9.14
CA GLU A 771 66.47 5.97 9.22
C GLU A 771 67.39 6.73 10.19
N ARG A 772 67.86 6.06 11.25
CA ARG A 772 68.71 6.65 12.30
C ARG A 772 69.73 5.66 12.85
N VAL A 773 70.87 6.18 13.31
CA VAL A 773 71.91 5.44 14.04
C VAL A 773 72.17 6.12 15.37
N ASP A 774 72.06 5.38 16.47
CA ASP A 774 72.42 5.85 17.81
C ASP A 774 73.94 5.78 18.00
N VAL A 775 74.53 6.87 18.50
CA VAL A 775 75.98 7.00 18.61
C VAL A 775 76.43 6.85 20.05
N GLY A 776 77.19 5.78 20.31
CA GLY A 776 77.69 5.47 21.65
C GLY A 776 78.93 6.27 22.06
N GLU A 777 79.29 6.19 23.33
CA GLU A 777 80.44 6.88 23.94
C GLU A 777 81.81 6.40 23.43
N GLY A 778 81.88 5.16 22.92
CA GLY A 778 83.09 4.59 22.32
C GLY A 778 83.13 4.80 20.80
N TRP A 779 84.32 4.66 20.20
CA TRP A 779 84.43 4.61 18.74
C TRP A 779 83.69 3.40 18.18
N GLN A 780 82.66 3.68 17.39
CA GLN A 780 81.82 2.71 16.69
C GLN A 780 82.07 2.81 15.19
N VAL A 781 82.11 1.65 14.53
CA VAL A 781 82.20 1.58 13.07
C VAL A 781 80.82 1.81 12.48
N LEU A 782 80.71 2.81 11.59
CA LEU A 782 79.56 3.05 10.74
C LEU A 782 79.73 2.23 9.45
N ASP A 783 79.30 0.97 9.47
CA ASP A 783 79.36 0.04 8.32
C ASP A 783 77.95 -0.28 7.82
N PHE A 784 77.72 -0.04 6.52
CA PHE A 784 76.47 -0.35 5.84
C PHE A 784 76.75 -1.26 4.62
N PRO A 785 76.18 -2.48 4.58
CA PRO A 785 76.47 -3.44 3.52
C PRO A 785 76.10 -2.93 2.12
N GLY A 786 77.11 -2.68 1.27
CA GLY A 786 76.95 -2.36 -0.15
C GLY A 786 76.99 -0.88 -0.50
N LEU A 787 77.36 0.01 0.43
CA LEU A 787 77.84 1.36 0.08
C LEU A 787 79.36 1.34 -0.13
N ASP A 788 79.80 1.83 -1.29
CA ASP A 788 81.22 2.14 -1.54
C ASP A 788 81.40 3.64 -1.33
N TRP A 789 82.26 4.02 -0.38
CA TRP A 789 82.47 5.42 0.02
C TRP A 789 83.47 6.16 -0.89
N ARG A 790 83.99 5.51 -1.94
CA ARG A 790 85.01 6.07 -2.84
C ARG A 790 84.46 7.05 -3.89
N THR A 791 85.29 8.06 -4.21
CA THR A 791 85.38 8.64 -5.56
C THR A 791 86.70 8.20 -6.20
N ASP A 792 86.72 7.95 -7.52
CA ASP A 792 87.72 7.17 -8.31
C ASP A 792 89.21 7.65 -8.31
N SER A 793 89.75 8.33 -7.30
CA SER A 793 90.99 9.12 -7.50
C SER A 793 92.14 9.04 -6.49
N VAL A 794 92.25 8.05 -5.59
CA VAL A 794 93.49 7.89 -4.77
C VAL A 794 93.78 6.41 -4.42
N ALA A 795 95.03 5.95 -4.64
CA ALA A 795 95.51 4.62 -4.24
C ALA A 795 96.21 4.68 -2.86
N PRO A 796 96.01 3.70 -1.95
CA PRO A 796 96.53 3.77 -0.58
C PRO A 796 98.04 3.46 -0.47
N ALA A 797 98.70 4.08 0.51
CA ALA A 797 100.12 3.91 0.80
C ALA A 797 100.39 2.82 1.86
N GLU A 798 101.41 1.99 1.63
CA GLU A 798 101.88 0.93 2.53
C GLU A 798 102.84 1.51 3.60
N ASP A 799 102.35 1.84 4.80
CA ASP A 799 103.12 1.69 6.06
C ASP A 799 102.33 2.11 7.30
N GLU A 800 101.42 1.25 7.79
CA GLU A 800 100.98 1.28 9.19
C GLU A 800 100.69 -0.15 9.69
N ARG A 801 101.25 -0.52 10.85
CA ARG A 801 101.07 -1.87 11.45
C ARG A 801 99.63 -2.18 11.88
N LEU A 802 98.71 -1.21 11.84
CA LEU A 802 97.27 -1.39 12.00
C LEU A 802 96.56 -1.64 10.65
N GLY A 803 97.06 -1.06 9.55
CA GLY A 803 96.54 -1.28 8.19
C GLY A 803 96.67 -2.72 7.73
N PHE A 804 97.73 -3.44 8.12
CA PHE A 804 97.89 -4.87 7.82
C PHE A 804 96.85 -5.76 8.54
N LEU A 805 96.40 -5.38 9.74
CA LEU A 805 95.35 -6.12 10.46
C LEU A 805 93.95 -5.83 9.91
N TRP A 806 93.73 -4.63 9.33
CA TRP A 806 92.49 -4.25 8.68
C TRP A 806 92.37 -4.75 7.24
N SER A 807 93.49 -4.87 6.51
CA SER A 807 93.53 -5.50 5.19
C SER A 807 93.25 -7.01 5.26
N LEU A 808 93.73 -7.69 6.31
CA LEU A 808 93.42 -9.10 6.60
C LEU A 808 91.95 -9.34 6.97
N ALA A 809 91.25 -8.31 7.46
CA ALA A 809 89.84 -8.36 7.81
C ALA A 809 88.90 -7.82 6.70
N GLY A 810 89.47 -7.26 5.61
CA GLY A 810 88.72 -6.64 4.52
C GLY A 810 88.04 -5.30 4.88
N ARG A 811 88.55 -4.56 5.86
CA ARG A 811 87.90 -3.38 6.49
C ARG A 811 88.72 -2.09 6.37
N GLU A 812 89.26 -1.78 5.20
CA GLU A 812 90.09 -0.58 5.00
C GLU A 812 89.31 0.75 4.91
N GLN A 813 87.97 0.76 5.01
CA GLN A 813 87.11 1.90 4.62
C GLN A 813 85.97 2.25 5.60
N ASP A 814 86.14 1.90 6.88
CA ASP A 814 85.11 2.10 7.91
C ASP A 814 85.16 3.54 8.50
N VAL A 815 84.06 4.29 8.45
CA VAL A 815 83.96 5.58 9.17
C VAL A 815 83.72 5.30 10.65
N LEU A 816 84.54 5.90 11.52
CA LEU A 816 84.36 5.75 12.96
C LEU A 816 83.62 6.96 13.51
N ILE A 817 82.63 6.72 14.35
CA ILE A 817 81.87 7.76 15.06
C ILE A 817 81.92 7.50 16.56
N ARG A 818 81.95 8.55 17.36
CA ARG A 818 81.74 8.46 18.81
C ARG A 818 80.98 9.69 19.28
N ARG A 819 80.24 9.53 20.36
CA ARG A 819 79.57 10.64 21.03
C ARG A 819 80.57 11.49 21.84
N THR A 820 80.32 12.79 21.88
CA THR A 820 80.98 13.76 22.78
C THR A 820 79.96 14.43 23.70
N GLN A 821 80.39 15.44 24.48
CA GLN A 821 79.51 16.13 25.42
C GLN A 821 78.41 16.95 24.72
N ASP A 822 78.72 17.51 23.56
CA ASP A 822 77.90 18.48 22.82
C ASP A 822 77.63 18.08 21.36
N GLY A 823 78.01 16.86 20.96
CA GLY A 823 77.79 16.36 19.61
C GLY A 823 78.38 14.98 19.32
N ILE A 824 78.93 14.82 18.11
CA ILE A 824 79.50 13.58 17.59
C ILE A 824 80.87 13.87 16.99
N ASP A 825 81.89 13.12 17.40
CA ASP A 825 83.17 13.07 16.70
C ASP A 825 83.13 12.00 15.62
N LEU A 826 83.58 12.35 14.41
CA LEU A 826 83.67 11.50 13.24
C LEU A 826 85.12 11.43 12.76
N ARG A 827 85.61 10.22 12.49
CA ARG A 827 86.94 9.98 11.91
C ARG A 827 86.80 9.33 10.53
N PRO A 828 87.07 10.06 9.44
CA PRO A 828 86.98 9.54 8.09
C PRO A 828 88.23 8.70 7.78
N ASN A 829 88.12 7.39 7.87
CA ASN A 829 89.21 6.48 7.53
C ASN A 829 89.21 6.21 6.01
N GLY A 830 89.70 7.17 5.23
CA GLY A 830 89.79 7.07 3.76
C GLY A 830 88.51 7.36 2.97
N ALA A 831 87.44 7.82 3.63
CA ALA A 831 86.18 8.26 3.00
C ALA A 831 86.16 9.78 2.75
N ASP A 832 85.58 10.22 1.63
CA ASP A 832 85.34 11.65 1.36
C ASP A 832 84.22 12.16 2.27
N VAL A 833 84.52 13.18 3.09
CA VAL A 833 83.56 13.79 4.02
C VAL A 833 83.45 15.28 3.77
N ALA A 834 82.21 15.75 3.65
CA ALA A 834 81.88 17.16 3.65
C ALA A 834 80.97 17.49 4.84
N VAL A 835 81.22 18.60 5.51
CA VAL A 835 80.37 19.11 6.59
C VAL A 835 79.70 20.38 6.10
N ASP A 836 78.37 20.44 6.18
CA ASP A 836 77.54 21.55 5.70
C ASP A 836 77.90 22.00 4.27
N GLY A 837 78.27 21.04 3.41
CA GLY A 837 78.64 21.27 2.00
C GLY A 837 80.10 21.69 1.74
N GLN A 838 80.97 21.75 2.75
CA GLN A 838 82.41 22.02 2.57
C GLN A 838 83.26 20.74 2.70
N VAL A 839 84.13 20.46 1.72
CA VAL A 839 85.00 19.28 1.68
C VAL A 839 86.17 19.41 2.65
N VAL A 840 86.38 18.41 3.51
CA VAL A 840 87.47 18.36 4.49
C VAL A 840 88.51 17.32 4.03
N LEU A 841 89.67 17.76 3.50
CA LEU A 841 90.75 16.86 3.05
C LEU A 841 91.68 16.49 4.23
N ALA A 842 91.95 15.18 4.41
CA ALA A 842 92.91 14.70 5.41
C ALA A 842 94.36 15.04 4.99
N GLN A 843 95.00 16.01 5.66
CA GLN A 843 96.41 16.35 5.44
C GLN A 843 97.36 15.27 6.01
N ALA A 844 98.30 14.81 5.17
CA ALA A 844 99.48 14.05 5.55
C ALA A 844 100.65 15.02 5.76
N ASP A 845 101.08 15.22 7.01
CA ASP A 845 102.14 16.15 7.34
C ASP A 845 103.53 15.64 6.92
N GLY A 846 104.15 16.38 6.00
CA GLY A 846 105.59 16.54 5.87
C GLY A 846 105.96 18.01 6.14
N ASP A 847 106.95 18.22 7.01
CA ASP A 847 107.66 19.45 7.41
C ASP A 847 107.30 20.79 6.72
N ALA A 848 106.90 21.80 7.52
CA ALA A 848 107.60 23.10 7.63
C ALA A 848 106.86 24.12 8.53
N ASP A 849 107.67 24.99 9.14
CA ASP A 849 107.35 26.12 10.03
C ASP A 849 106.28 27.11 9.53
N GLY A 850 105.43 27.62 10.46
CA GLY A 850 104.65 28.85 10.26
C GLY A 850 103.44 29.01 11.20
N GLU A 851 103.43 30.04 12.05
CA GLU A 851 102.29 30.47 12.88
C GLU A 851 101.06 30.84 12.03
N HIS A 852 99.90 30.21 12.26
CA HIS A 852 98.55 30.80 12.16
C HIS A 852 97.48 29.85 12.74
N ASP A 853 96.64 30.41 13.62
CA ASP A 853 95.35 29.94 14.18
C ASP A 853 95.19 28.49 14.70
N ALA A 854 95.03 28.39 16.01
CA ALA A 854 94.83 27.18 16.78
C ALA A 854 93.40 26.61 16.63
N HIS A 855 93.17 25.81 15.59
CA HIS A 855 92.11 24.79 15.55
C HIS A 855 92.53 23.59 14.67
N ALA A 856 93.57 22.87 15.09
CA ALA A 856 93.85 21.52 14.60
C ALA A 856 94.85 20.84 15.54
N ALA A 857 94.34 20.11 16.54
CA ALA A 857 95.16 19.22 17.34
C ALA A 857 94.45 17.86 17.42
N SER A 858 95.20 16.80 17.09
CA SER A 858 94.86 15.38 17.14
C SER A 858 94.18 14.77 15.90
N GLY A 859 95.00 14.20 15.01
CA GLY A 859 94.70 12.93 14.33
C GLY A 859 93.40 12.82 13.53
N GLY A 860 93.08 13.78 12.65
CA GLY A 860 92.07 13.60 11.60
C GLY A 860 90.65 13.31 12.08
N VAL A 861 90.22 13.88 13.21
CA VAL A 861 88.84 13.76 13.75
C VAL A 861 88.06 15.07 13.50
N ILE A 862 86.82 14.96 13.03
CA ILE A 862 85.85 16.03 12.75
C ILE A 862 84.80 16.04 13.85
N HIS A 863 84.57 17.17 14.50
CA HIS A 863 83.52 17.31 15.51
C HIS A 863 82.25 17.92 14.90
N LEU A 864 81.10 17.28 15.08
CA LEU A 864 79.79 17.65 14.53
C LEU A 864 78.83 17.98 15.67
N THR A 865 78.17 19.13 15.58
CA THR A 865 77.15 19.59 16.54
C THR A 865 75.73 19.33 16.03
N VAL A 866 74.72 19.44 16.90
CA VAL A 866 73.31 19.19 16.56
C VAL A 866 72.85 20.09 15.39
N GLY A 867 72.13 19.52 14.43
CA GLY A 867 71.63 20.22 13.25
C GLY A 867 72.65 20.37 12.13
N GLN A 868 73.92 19.99 12.31
CA GLN A 868 74.89 19.96 11.21
C GLN A 868 74.65 18.74 10.32
N THR A 869 74.81 18.96 9.02
CA THR A 869 74.72 17.91 8.01
C THR A 869 76.12 17.46 7.63
N VAL A 870 76.40 16.17 7.76
CA VAL A 870 77.63 15.56 7.27
C VAL A 870 77.31 14.66 6.08
N THR A 871 77.93 14.97 4.94
CA THR A 871 77.89 14.14 3.75
C THR A 871 79.09 13.20 3.77
N ILE A 872 78.84 11.89 3.81
CA ILE A 872 79.87 10.86 3.70
C ILE A 872 79.68 10.16 2.36
N GLY A 873 80.64 10.29 1.44
CA GLY A 873 80.48 9.84 0.06
C GLY A 873 79.33 10.56 -0.65
N HIS A 874 78.16 9.90 -0.75
CA HIS A 874 76.95 10.41 -1.42
C HIS A 874 75.69 10.37 -0.54
N VAL A 875 75.85 10.20 0.78
CA VAL A 875 74.74 10.16 1.75
C VAL A 875 74.89 11.29 2.75
N ASP A 876 73.79 12.01 2.95
CA ASP A 876 73.67 13.10 3.92
C ASP A 876 73.11 12.57 5.24
N PHE A 877 73.84 12.81 6.32
CA PHE A 877 73.44 12.53 7.69
C PHE A 877 73.29 13.83 8.46
N VAL A 878 72.21 13.96 9.23
CA VAL A 878 72.02 15.10 10.15
C VAL A 878 72.19 14.62 11.58
N VAL A 879 73.00 15.35 12.35
CA VAL A 879 73.15 15.11 13.79
C VAL A 879 71.92 15.62 14.52
N ARG A 880 71.21 14.76 15.23
CA ARG A 880 70.05 15.11 16.06
C ARG A 880 70.33 14.84 17.52
N GLY A 881 69.96 15.77 18.39
CA GLY A 881 70.01 15.58 19.84
C GLY A 881 68.75 14.87 20.34
N VAL A 882 68.88 13.95 21.29
CA VAL A 882 67.74 13.30 21.95
C VAL A 882 67.79 13.58 23.44
N ILE A 883 66.62 13.86 24.00
CA ILE A 883 66.39 14.05 25.43
C ILE A 883 65.32 13.06 25.85
N ASP A 884 65.68 12.13 26.74
CA ASP A 884 64.72 11.23 27.35
C ASP A 884 64.12 11.88 28.61
N ALA A 885 62.80 12.05 28.60
CA ALA A 885 62.03 12.59 29.69
C ALA A 885 61.25 11.45 30.36
N THR A 886 61.46 11.20 31.65
CA THR A 886 60.74 10.13 32.37
C THR A 886 59.67 10.71 33.27
N VAL A 887 58.43 10.29 33.04
CA VAL A 887 57.26 10.58 33.89
C VAL A 887 57.06 9.39 34.84
N HIS A 888 57.07 9.67 36.13
CA HIS A 888 56.72 8.72 37.18
C HIS A 888 55.28 8.96 37.61
N VAL A 889 54.47 7.90 37.63
CA VAL A 889 53.11 7.93 38.17
C VAL A 889 53.07 7.07 39.41
N ARG A 890 52.58 7.63 40.52
CA ARG A 890 52.38 6.91 41.76
C ARG A 890 50.90 6.84 42.10
N SER A 891 50.41 5.65 42.42
CA SER A 891 49.07 5.45 42.93
C SER A 891 48.97 5.86 44.41
N ALA A 892 47.76 6.17 44.88
CA ALA A 892 47.51 6.50 46.29
C ALA A 892 47.96 5.39 47.27
N PHE A 893 48.15 4.17 46.77
CA PHE A 893 48.56 2.99 47.54
C PHE A 893 50.05 2.65 47.38
N GLY A 894 50.82 3.52 46.72
CA GLY A 894 52.29 3.44 46.66
C GLY A 894 52.85 2.59 45.51
N GLY A 895 52.01 2.12 44.58
CA GLY A 895 52.51 1.50 43.35
C GLY A 895 53.00 2.57 42.40
N GLU A 896 54.22 2.40 41.89
CA GLU A 896 54.87 3.31 40.95
C GLU A 896 55.02 2.64 39.60
N ASP A 897 54.74 3.39 38.54
CA ASP A 897 55.09 3.02 37.18
C ASP A 897 55.69 4.22 36.46
N THR A 898 56.41 3.97 35.38
CA THR A 898 57.21 4.99 34.70
C THR A 898 57.03 4.90 33.21
N ALA A 899 56.78 6.03 32.56
CA ALA A 899 56.76 6.15 31.12
C ALA A 899 57.89 7.10 30.69
N THR A 900 58.66 6.71 29.68
CA THR A 900 59.71 7.55 29.10
C THR A 900 59.26 8.07 27.75
N VAL A 901 59.42 9.37 27.52
CA VAL A 901 59.10 10.08 26.29
C VAL A 901 60.41 10.57 25.66
N GLU A 902 60.66 10.21 24.41
CA GLU A 902 61.82 10.68 23.66
C GLU A 902 61.51 12.00 22.95
N ILE A 903 62.29 13.05 23.26
CA ILE A 903 62.18 14.37 22.64
C ILE A 903 63.38 14.57 21.73
N VAL A 904 63.15 14.77 20.43
CA VAL A 904 64.22 14.93 19.43
C VAL A 904 64.38 16.40 19.03
N LEU A 905 65.59 16.92 19.17
CA LEU A 905 66.00 18.26 18.73
C LEU A 905 66.50 18.23 17.29
N GLU A 906 65.91 19.06 16.43
CA GLU A 906 66.23 19.10 14.99
C GLU A 906 67.29 20.15 14.60
N SER A 907 67.61 21.13 15.45
CA SER A 907 68.60 22.19 15.14
C SER A 907 69.30 22.73 16.39
N ALA A 908 70.58 23.14 16.29
CA ALA A 908 71.31 23.82 17.37
C ALA A 908 71.07 25.34 17.37
N PRO A 909 70.98 25.98 18.56
CA PRO A 909 70.82 27.44 18.69
C PRO A 909 72.15 28.20 18.43
N PRO A 910 72.11 29.42 17.87
CA PRO A 910 73.32 30.23 17.65
C PRO A 910 73.88 30.79 18.99
N PRO A 911 75.22 30.94 19.13
CA PRO A 911 75.81 31.40 20.37
C PRO A 911 75.77 32.94 20.46
N SER A 912 74.76 33.54 21.10
CA SER A 912 74.92 34.79 21.89
C SER A 912 73.65 35.30 22.60
N GLN A 913 73.85 35.70 23.86
CA GLN A 913 73.07 36.67 24.66
C GLN A 913 71.59 36.38 24.97
N GLY A 914 71.36 35.54 25.98
CA GLY A 914 70.36 35.83 27.04
C GLY A 914 68.86 35.76 26.71
N GLU A 915 68.48 35.47 25.46
CA GLU A 915 67.09 35.15 25.10
C GLU A 915 67.01 33.69 24.57
N PRO A 916 66.01 32.90 25.00
CA PRO A 916 65.84 31.53 24.52
C PRO A 916 65.51 31.58 23.03
N THR A 917 66.42 31.10 22.20
CA THR A 917 66.19 30.91 20.76
C THR A 917 66.09 29.43 20.45
N HIS A 918 65.44 29.17 19.33
CA HIS A 918 64.21 28.39 19.23
C HIS A 918 64.49 27.12 18.40
N ALA A 919 64.30 25.92 18.98
CA ALA A 919 64.62 24.64 18.34
C ALA A 919 63.35 23.91 17.89
N ALA A 920 63.33 23.42 16.64
CA ALA A 920 62.26 22.55 16.17
C ALA A 920 62.30 21.20 16.91
N LEU A 921 61.16 20.85 17.51
CA LEU A 921 60.96 19.68 18.37
C LEU A 921 60.02 18.70 17.68
N THR A 922 60.45 17.45 17.55
CA THR A 922 59.57 16.35 17.14
C THR A 922 59.53 15.27 18.21
N ILE A 923 58.31 14.87 18.58
CA ILE A 923 58.07 13.74 19.47
C ILE A 923 57.84 12.52 18.60
N ARG A 924 58.56 11.43 18.87
CA ARG A 924 58.23 10.14 18.25
C ARG A 924 58.12 9.08 19.34
N GLU A 925 56.92 8.51 19.39
CA GLU A 925 56.41 7.43 20.25
C GLU A 925 56.06 7.79 21.70
N PRO A 926 54.76 7.78 22.07
CA PRO A 926 54.36 7.48 23.42
C PRO A 926 54.26 5.96 23.58
N ALA A 927 55.09 5.37 24.45
CA ALA A 927 54.76 4.08 25.04
C ALA A 927 53.50 4.27 25.90
N ARG A 928 52.47 3.45 25.64
CA ARG A 928 51.22 3.44 26.41
C ARG A 928 51.38 2.87 27.79
#